data_AF-A0A1G5G161-F1
#
_entry.id   AF-A0A1G5G161-F1
#
_cell.length_a   1.000
_cell.length_b   1.000
_cell.length_c   1.000
_cell.angle_alpha   90.00
_cell.angle_beta   90.00
_cell.angle_gamma   90.00
#
_symmetry.space_group_name_H-M   'P 1'
#
loop_
_entity.id
_entity.type
_entity.pdbx_description
1 polymer ?
#
loop_
_entity_poly.entity_id
_entity_poly.type
_entity_poly.pdbx_seq_one_letter_code
_entity_poly.pdbx_strand_id
1 'polypeptide(L)'
;MTNKKTKHIMAVILGLFIVAYNWIWFNKTFTLSEGWAEFYVELMNRGKVPYRDFYYFLPPLSLFEDWVIWKLSFGYFIVYRSWRLLQRVFMAEFVYYVISKRVHPIVAFLGGILSTILLSANVYDLCGDYNQTQQFLVILMGFVLLKYVDAVKNESSKKYLWTTIAGAIGGLMFLQKQTVVLASFIVFGLLFIFLIIIKFEKSWLKSLISIAMGALIPILPVGLYLAVNKAFGDFIYQVYQDTSSKGGLIEIAFGKLGKVLGDNVLFILMVVGLVVAVRFFATENRKKIAYGLFAGVCCLTGVFVKPFFDDFSTTISNIGFDANHGFIKSIYNNGLLFGHMTKIMTVIFLGVFVWIIYHVIDCKVENKEYDFHALVLAFTSTAAGYSTIMANGETFVSVITAFIIIPTAVYLMFRDKQDIKQLRVPNICISVFVLLIFVICISQKFVCAYAWWGDTEASYWEKTETVNIKSLKGYKFSKEEKYKFEKLNELIDYYTDDESVIWGFPYTKVYNLFQQNYNMNGFVPVEFYDVCADDFAKKEAKLLAENEPDIVIWTDIPGCIEVHEVVYRNGNPLGQRAIQKWFSDVKDSDYTLVGQVGNIFVYKLNNEVAVDYTFITRKTAKNETSYYPEKVSFVEDSKLEGKGTVKRPYLIQSIEDFEYFRDQVNAGNSFDGIYFKQTCDIQLDSSVSWEAIGNSEENPFAGIYDGNGYSISGLYMLSDNDEDLALFGWITGTIANLSVKNAWIGGQYVACIACNGNGRVINCYASGILYGYGGGGIAYCINGPIVNCVGMVTVEKGMASGISGFCTNDVQNCFSNMADGIDIDSGEPIDANTAKLLNEYVKEYNKKNKDVKLLEWALDKNGLYLVKEE
;
A
#
# COMPACT_ATOMS: atom_id res chain seq x y z
N MET A 1 22.64 40.09 9.05
CA MET A 1 21.22 40.24 8.66
C MET A 1 21.13 40.17 7.14
N THR A 2 20.62 39.07 6.59
CA THR A 2 20.33 38.93 5.17
C THR A 2 19.18 39.85 4.76
N ASN A 3 19.36 40.63 3.70
CA ASN A 3 18.41 41.63 3.22
C ASN A 3 17.03 40.97 2.92
N LYS A 4 15.92 41.65 3.23
CA LYS A 4 14.54 41.22 2.89
C LYS A 4 14.40 40.84 1.41
N LYS A 5 15.12 41.56 0.54
CA LYS A 5 15.23 41.28 -0.90
C LYS A 5 15.81 39.88 -1.18
N THR A 6 16.87 39.49 -0.47
CA THR A 6 17.51 38.17 -0.61
C THR A 6 16.53 37.05 -0.25
N LYS A 7 15.75 37.19 0.83
CA LYS A 7 14.76 36.18 1.22
C LYS A 7 13.67 36.00 0.16
N HIS A 8 13.17 37.08 -0.44
CA HIS A 8 12.17 36.98 -1.50
C HIS A 8 12.73 36.32 -2.76
N ILE A 9 13.94 36.70 -3.17
CA ILE A 9 14.61 36.08 -4.33
C ILE A 9 14.78 34.56 -4.10
N MET A 10 15.22 34.15 -2.91
CA MET A 10 15.40 32.73 -2.61
C MET A 10 14.09 31.95 -2.55
N ALA A 11 13.00 32.55 -2.09
CA ALA A 11 11.67 31.94 -2.15
C ALA A 11 11.25 31.68 -3.61
N VAL A 12 11.39 32.69 -4.47
CA VAL A 12 11.07 32.55 -5.90
C VAL A 12 11.95 31.49 -6.57
N ILE A 13 13.25 31.44 -6.27
CA ILE A 13 14.15 30.40 -6.78
C ILE A 13 13.70 29.01 -6.31
N LEU A 14 13.21 28.88 -5.07
CA LEU A 14 12.69 27.62 -4.55
C LEU A 14 11.44 27.19 -5.32
N GLY A 15 10.50 28.11 -5.58
CA GLY A 15 9.33 27.84 -6.41
C GLY A 15 9.70 27.40 -7.83
N LEU A 16 10.65 28.09 -8.47
CA LEU A 16 11.15 27.72 -9.79
C LEU A 16 11.84 26.35 -9.80
N PHE A 17 12.60 26.01 -8.75
CA PHE A 17 13.20 24.69 -8.59
C PHE A 17 12.13 23.59 -8.50
N ILE A 18 11.08 23.80 -7.71
CA ILE A 18 9.97 22.83 -7.59
C ILE A 18 9.32 22.56 -8.93
N VAL A 19 9.02 23.63 -9.69
CA VAL A 19 8.44 23.51 -11.02
C VAL A 19 9.41 22.76 -11.95
N ALA A 20 10.67 23.21 -12.04
CA ALA A 20 11.65 22.61 -12.93
C ALA A 20 11.93 21.13 -12.61
N TYR A 21 11.99 20.78 -11.32
CA TYR A 21 12.23 19.41 -10.87
C TYR A 21 11.04 18.50 -11.22
N ASN A 22 9.80 18.89 -10.87
CA ASN A 22 8.64 18.08 -11.19
C ASN A 22 8.40 17.98 -12.71
N TRP A 23 8.72 19.04 -13.47
CA TRP A 23 8.57 19.08 -14.92
C TRP A 23 9.38 18.00 -15.65
N ILE A 24 10.41 17.43 -15.02
CA ILE A 24 11.18 16.31 -15.57
C ILE A 24 10.28 15.14 -15.94
N TRP A 25 9.28 14.79 -15.12
CA TRP A 25 8.35 13.69 -15.40
C TRP A 25 6.89 14.14 -15.54
N PHE A 26 6.57 15.40 -15.23
CA PHE A 26 5.19 15.92 -15.14
C PHE A 26 4.31 15.59 -16.35
N ASN A 27 4.83 15.76 -17.58
CA ASN A 27 4.07 15.48 -18.80
C ASN A 27 4.28 14.05 -19.33
N LYS A 28 4.99 13.20 -18.60
CA LYS A 28 5.28 11.79 -18.93
C LYS A 28 4.73 10.85 -17.86
N THR A 29 3.68 11.27 -17.17
CA THR A 29 3.01 10.45 -16.17
C THR A 29 1.52 10.70 -16.28
N PHE A 30 0.73 9.69 -16.58
CA PHE A 30 -0.74 9.76 -16.62
C PHE A 30 -1.32 8.37 -16.34
N THR A 31 -2.33 8.30 -15.49
CA THR A 31 -2.79 7.03 -14.90
C THR A 31 -4.29 6.88 -15.09
N LEU A 32 -4.77 5.64 -15.03
CA LEU A 32 -6.20 5.32 -15.10
C LEU A 32 -6.99 5.88 -13.91
N SER A 33 -6.32 6.07 -12.76
CA SER A 33 -6.91 6.61 -11.54
C SER A 33 -7.13 8.12 -11.58
N GLU A 34 -6.45 8.85 -12.47
CA GLU A 34 -6.67 10.30 -12.61
C GLU A 34 -8.04 10.68 -13.16
N GLY A 35 -8.89 9.73 -13.58
CA GLY A 35 -10.26 10.05 -14.01
C GLY A 35 -11.30 10.12 -12.88
N TRP A 36 -10.94 9.81 -11.64
CA TRP A 36 -11.91 9.67 -10.54
C TRP A 36 -12.61 10.96 -10.18
N ALA A 37 -11.85 11.97 -9.75
CA ALA A 37 -12.42 13.20 -9.21
C ALA A 37 -13.21 13.94 -10.29
N GLU A 38 -12.70 13.93 -11.49
CA GLU A 38 -13.21 14.57 -12.70
C GLU A 38 -14.53 13.95 -13.10
N PHE A 39 -14.67 12.62 -13.01
CA PHE A 39 -15.96 11.97 -13.28
C PHE A 39 -17.03 12.41 -12.27
N TYR A 40 -16.73 12.43 -10.97
CA TYR A 40 -17.65 12.96 -9.95
C TYR A 40 -18.04 14.42 -10.20
N VAL A 41 -17.07 15.25 -10.56
CA VAL A 41 -17.24 16.67 -10.89
C VAL A 41 -18.15 16.86 -12.10
N GLU A 42 -18.04 16.00 -13.10
CA GLU A 42 -18.86 16.07 -14.31
C GLU A 42 -20.32 15.61 -14.07
N LEU A 43 -20.55 14.70 -13.13
CA LEU A 43 -21.90 14.41 -12.62
C LEU A 43 -22.51 15.67 -11.98
N MET A 44 -21.73 16.40 -11.17
CA MET A 44 -22.19 17.65 -10.55
C MET A 44 -22.50 18.74 -11.59
N ASN A 45 -21.69 18.87 -12.64
CA ASN A 45 -21.96 19.79 -13.75
C ASN A 45 -23.28 19.48 -14.47
N ARG A 46 -23.74 18.23 -14.41
CA ARG A 46 -25.02 17.76 -14.97
C ARG A 46 -26.17 17.82 -13.97
N GLY A 47 -25.99 18.49 -12.84
CA GLY A 47 -27.02 18.71 -11.84
C GLY A 47 -27.22 17.56 -10.85
N LYS A 48 -26.35 16.54 -10.87
CA LYS A 48 -26.36 15.47 -9.86
C LYS A 48 -25.80 16.01 -8.55
N VAL A 49 -26.44 15.68 -7.44
CA VAL A 49 -26.07 16.10 -6.09
C VAL A 49 -25.28 14.98 -5.41
N PRO A 50 -24.08 15.25 -4.87
CA PRO A 50 -23.29 14.23 -4.17
C PRO A 50 -24.05 13.66 -2.97
N TYR A 51 -23.77 12.40 -2.67
CA TYR A 51 -24.42 11.58 -1.63
C TYR A 51 -25.88 11.20 -1.94
N ARG A 52 -26.67 12.07 -2.61
CA ARG A 52 -28.07 11.78 -2.95
C ARG A 52 -28.22 11.05 -4.28
N ASP A 53 -27.55 11.54 -5.32
CA ASP A 53 -27.68 11.02 -6.68
C ASP A 53 -26.53 10.07 -7.06
N PHE A 54 -25.44 10.10 -6.29
CA PHE A 54 -24.33 9.16 -6.40
C PHE A 54 -23.60 9.02 -5.06
N TYR A 55 -22.98 7.86 -4.84
CA TYR A 55 -22.19 7.54 -3.66
C TYR A 55 -20.90 8.36 -3.61
N TYR A 56 -20.59 8.94 -2.45
CA TYR A 56 -19.29 9.56 -2.21
C TYR A 56 -18.83 9.35 -0.76
N PHE A 57 -17.60 8.87 -0.59
CA PHE A 57 -17.09 8.35 0.68
C PHE A 57 -16.32 9.38 1.53
N LEU A 58 -16.06 10.57 0.97
CA LEU A 58 -15.34 11.65 1.67
C LEU A 58 -16.27 12.81 2.01
N PRO A 59 -15.91 13.61 3.03
CA PRO A 59 -16.42 14.96 3.18
C PRO A 59 -16.19 15.82 1.91
N PRO A 60 -17.06 16.82 1.66
CA PRO A 60 -17.23 17.35 0.30
C PRO A 60 -16.17 18.38 -0.14
N LEU A 61 -15.23 18.79 0.73
CA LEU A 61 -14.26 19.84 0.36
C LEU A 61 -13.37 19.41 -0.80
N SER A 62 -12.88 18.16 -0.79
CA SER A 62 -12.05 17.63 -1.90
C SER A 62 -12.81 17.69 -3.22
N LEU A 63 -14.05 17.19 -3.24
CA LEU A 63 -14.92 17.24 -4.41
C LEU A 63 -15.21 18.67 -4.91
N PHE A 64 -15.49 19.61 -4.00
CA PHE A 64 -15.71 21.01 -4.40
C PHE A 64 -14.42 21.69 -4.89
N GLU A 65 -13.27 21.35 -4.31
CA GLU A 65 -11.96 21.81 -4.79
C GLU A 65 -11.71 21.31 -6.22
N ASP A 66 -11.91 20.01 -6.44
CA ASP A 66 -11.77 19.38 -7.76
C ASP A 66 -12.74 20.00 -8.77
N TRP A 67 -13.98 20.30 -8.37
CA TRP A 67 -14.98 20.94 -9.22
C TRP A 67 -14.50 22.30 -9.73
N VAL A 68 -13.92 23.13 -8.86
CA VAL A 68 -13.37 24.44 -9.24
C VAL A 68 -12.13 24.28 -10.12
N ILE A 69 -11.18 23.44 -9.71
CA ILE A 69 -9.91 23.27 -10.43
C ILE A 69 -10.14 22.69 -11.81
N TRP A 70 -10.98 21.65 -11.94
CA TRP A 70 -11.29 21.03 -13.22
C TRP A 70 -11.97 22.01 -14.19
N LYS A 71 -12.93 22.81 -13.70
CA LYS A 71 -13.55 23.87 -14.50
C LYS A 71 -12.54 24.90 -15.00
N LEU A 72 -11.59 25.28 -14.16
CA LEU A 72 -10.46 26.17 -14.53
C LEU A 72 -9.40 25.48 -15.40
N SER A 73 -9.54 24.18 -15.65
CA SER A 73 -8.63 23.38 -16.46
C SER A 73 -9.14 23.12 -17.87
N PHE A 74 -10.36 23.56 -18.19
CA PHE A 74 -10.97 23.50 -19.52
C PHE A 74 -11.00 22.08 -20.13
N GLY A 75 -11.08 21.05 -19.28
CA GLY A 75 -11.07 19.65 -19.69
C GLY A 75 -9.67 19.07 -20.00
N TYR A 76 -8.58 19.74 -19.60
CA TYR A 76 -7.21 19.26 -19.79
C TYR A 76 -6.56 18.82 -18.47
N PHE A 77 -6.19 17.54 -18.39
CA PHE A 77 -5.54 16.96 -17.20
C PHE A 77 -4.22 17.65 -16.83
N ILE A 78 -3.45 18.09 -17.83
CA ILE A 78 -2.15 18.75 -17.58
C ILE A 78 -2.33 20.10 -16.88
N VAL A 79 -3.42 20.82 -17.16
CA VAL A 79 -3.76 22.08 -16.51
C VAL A 79 -4.29 21.82 -15.10
N TYR A 80 -5.14 20.80 -14.94
CA TYR A 80 -5.64 20.34 -13.64
C TYR A 80 -4.49 20.04 -12.68
N ARG A 81 -3.51 19.24 -13.12
CA ARG A 81 -2.33 18.92 -12.33
C ARG A 81 -1.43 20.14 -12.06
N SER A 82 -1.43 21.13 -12.95
CA SER A 82 -0.63 22.36 -12.78
C SER A 82 -1.12 23.19 -11.59
N TRP A 83 -2.43 23.21 -11.32
CA TRP A 83 -2.99 23.84 -10.12
C TRP A 83 -2.52 23.15 -8.83
N ARG A 84 -2.46 21.80 -8.84
CA ARG A 84 -1.96 21.00 -7.72
C ARG A 84 -0.46 21.22 -7.49
N LEU A 85 0.34 21.35 -8.55
CA LEU A 85 1.75 21.73 -8.45
C LEU A 85 1.94 23.16 -7.91
N LEU A 86 1.08 24.10 -8.31
CA LEU A 86 1.11 25.47 -7.80
C LEU A 86 0.83 25.51 -6.28
N GLN A 87 -0.09 24.68 -5.78
CA GLN A 87 -0.32 24.53 -4.34
C GLN A 87 0.97 24.09 -3.60
N ARG A 88 1.77 23.18 -4.17
CA ARG A 88 3.07 22.77 -3.59
C ARG A 88 4.07 23.93 -3.53
N VAL A 89 4.15 24.73 -4.59
CA VAL A 89 5.01 25.91 -4.63
C VAL A 89 4.64 26.85 -3.48
N PHE A 90 3.35 27.12 -3.29
CA PHE A 90 2.88 27.94 -2.18
C PHE A 90 3.22 27.35 -0.82
N MET A 91 3.04 26.04 -0.61
CA MET A 91 3.44 25.38 0.64
C MET A 91 4.93 25.61 0.95
N ALA A 92 5.80 25.36 -0.02
CA ALA A 92 7.24 25.44 0.15
C ALA A 92 7.73 26.88 0.38
N GLU A 93 7.28 27.83 -0.44
CA GLU A 93 7.64 29.25 -0.29
C GLU A 93 7.17 29.81 1.06
N PHE A 94 5.98 29.39 1.50
CA PHE A 94 5.40 29.85 2.74
C PHE A 94 6.16 29.32 3.97
N VAL A 95 6.44 28.02 4.00
CA VAL A 95 7.25 27.41 5.07
C VAL A 95 8.67 28.00 5.10
N TYR A 96 9.28 28.20 3.93
CA TYR A 96 10.56 28.89 3.80
C TYR A 96 10.52 30.30 4.41
N TYR A 97 9.48 31.08 4.12
CA TYR A 97 9.32 32.43 4.66
C TYR A 97 9.19 32.43 6.19
N VAL A 98 8.47 31.47 6.76
CA VAL A 98 8.32 31.33 8.22
C VAL A 98 9.68 31.03 8.88
N ILE A 99 10.41 30.06 8.33
CA ILE A 99 11.64 29.55 8.96
C ILE A 99 12.82 30.51 8.79
N SER A 100 12.94 31.13 7.61
CA SER A 100 13.99 32.10 7.31
C SER A 100 13.94 33.37 8.18
N LYS A 101 12.90 33.55 9.02
CA LYS A 101 12.88 34.61 10.03
C LYS A 101 13.89 34.41 11.15
N ARG A 102 14.14 33.16 11.55
CA ARG A 102 15.06 32.83 12.65
C ARG A 102 16.24 31.96 12.22
N VAL A 103 16.13 31.27 11.10
CA VAL A 103 17.21 30.48 10.49
C VAL A 103 17.87 31.26 9.36
N HIS A 104 19.17 31.02 9.14
CA HIS A 104 19.88 31.58 7.98
C HIS A 104 19.18 31.20 6.65
N PRO A 105 18.93 32.14 5.72
CA PRO A 105 18.15 31.88 4.50
C PRO A 105 18.64 30.73 3.63
N ILE A 106 19.96 30.54 3.50
CA ILE A 106 20.53 29.42 2.74
C ILE A 106 20.15 28.08 3.35
N VAL A 107 20.18 27.95 4.67
CA VAL A 107 19.84 26.69 5.36
C VAL A 107 18.35 26.40 5.21
N ALA A 108 17.49 27.42 5.35
CA ALA A 108 16.06 27.28 5.12
C ALA A 108 15.75 26.87 3.66
N PHE A 109 16.49 27.42 2.69
CA PHE A 109 16.34 27.11 1.27
C PHE A 109 16.75 25.68 0.95
N LEU A 110 17.89 25.22 1.48
CA LEU A 110 18.34 23.83 1.34
C LEU A 110 17.35 22.84 1.97
N GLY A 111 16.75 23.21 3.11
CA GLY A 111 15.66 22.44 3.71
C GLY A 111 14.45 22.30 2.77
N GLY A 112 14.05 23.38 2.09
CA GLY A 112 12.96 23.35 1.09
C GLY A 112 13.29 22.52 -0.16
N ILE A 113 14.53 22.58 -0.65
CA ILE A 113 15.00 21.72 -1.75
C ILE A 113 14.91 20.25 -1.34
N LEU A 114 15.46 19.90 -0.19
CA LEU A 114 15.45 18.53 0.32
C LEU A 114 14.02 18.02 0.52
N SER A 115 13.12 18.85 1.07
CA SER A 115 11.70 18.52 1.17
C SER A 115 11.14 18.10 -0.17
N THR A 116 11.36 18.90 -1.22
CA THR A 116 10.82 18.68 -2.57
C THR A 116 11.32 17.37 -3.18
N ILE A 117 12.62 17.10 -3.05
CA ILE A 117 13.24 15.89 -3.59
C ILE A 117 12.65 14.64 -2.93
N LEU A 118 12.50 14.65 -1.60
CA LEU A 118 12.00 13.50 -0.85
C LEU A 118 10.58 13.07 -1.23
N LEU A 119 9.72 13.98 -1.71
CA LEU A 119 8.39 13.57 -2.20
C LEU A 119 8.47 12.61 -3.39
N SER A 120 9.49 12.77 -4.25
CA SER A 120 9.66 11.95 -5.44
C SER A 120 10.06 10.51 -5.12
N ALA A 121 10.46 10.22 -3.87
CA ALA A 121 10.66 8.87 -3.36
C ALA A 121 9.34 8.09 -3.23
N ASN A 122 8.18 8.71 -3.40
CA ASN A 122 6.91 8.01 -3.44
C ASN A 122 6.46 7.69 -4.87
N VAL A 123 6.17 6.42 -5.13
CA VAL A 123 5.82 5.95 -6.48
C VAL A 123 4.43 6.44 -6.87
N TYR A 124 3.47 6.54 -5.96
CA TYR A 124 2.10 6.96 -6.26
C TYR A 124 1.86 8.50 -6.20
N ASP A 125 2.91 9.32 -6.14
CA ASP A 125 2.77 10.78 -6.11
C ASP A 125 2.63 11.41 -7.51
N LEU A 126 1.45 11.99 -7.80
CA LEU A 126 1.06 12.67 -9.05
C LEU A 126 0.93 14.20 -8.92
N CYS A 127 1.77 14.82 -8.10
CA CYS A 127 1.78 16.28 -7.90
C CYS A 127 0.55 16.87 -7.19
N GLY A 128 -0.35 16.05 -6.62
CA GLY A 128 -1.27 16.46 -5.56
C GLY A 128 -2.64 15.80 -5.58
N ASP A 129 -3.17 15.57 -4.38
CA ASP A 129 -4.46 14.96 -4.08
C ASP A 129 -5.06 15.60 -2.82
N TYR A 130 -6.13 15.02 -2.27
CA TYR A 130 -6.73 15.50 -1.02
C TYR A 130 -5.77 15.41 0.18
N ASN A 131 -4.77 14.51 0.18
CA ASN A 131 -3.77 14.42 1.25
C ASN A 131 -2.85 15.65 1.21
N GLN A 132 -2.47 16.10 0.02
CA GLN A 132 -1.71 17.34 -0.14
C GLN A 132 -2.51 18.56 0.34
N THR A 133 -3.78 18.68 -0.04
CA THR A 133 -4.64 19.78 0.44
C THR A 133 -4.70 19.79 1.96
N GLN A 134 -4.78 18.62 2.61
CA GLN A 134 -4.70 18.56 4.07
C GLN A 134 -3.36 19.09 4.59
N GLN A 135 -2.22 18.70 4.01
CA GLN A 135 -0.91 19.21 4.44
C GLN A 135 -0.83 20.74 4.30
N PHE A 136 -1.40 21.29 3.22
CA PHE A 136 -1.51 22.73 3.03
C PHE A 136 -2.32 23.40 4.16
N LEU A 137 -3.48 22.84 4.52
CA LEU A 137 -4.31 23.35 5.64
C LEU A 137 -3.59 23.25 6.99
N VAL A 138 -2.86 22.17 7.26
CA VAL A 138 -2.06 22.01 8.48
C VAL A 138 -0.95 23.07 8.57
N ILE A 139 -0.25 23.33 7.47
CA ILE A 139 0.78 24.40 7.41
C ILE A 139 0.16 25.78 7.64
N LEU A 140 -0.99 26.05 7.01
CA LEU A 140 -1.71 27.31 7.17
C LEU A 140 -2.19 27.52 8.62
N MET A 141 -2.71 26.46 9.25
CA MET A 141 -3.07 26.45 10.68
C MET A 141 -1.86 26.81 11.55
N GLY A 142 -0.71 26.16 11.33
CA GLY A 142 0.52 26.46 12.06
C GLY A 142 0.95 27.92 11.94
N PHE A 143 0.85 28.51 10.75
CA PHE A 143 1.14 29.93 10.56
C PHE A 143 0.18 30.85 11.32
N VAL A 144 -1.12 30.57 11.26
CA VAL A 144 -2.13 31.36 11.98
C VAL A 144 -1.90 31.25 13.49
N LEU A 145 -1.50 30.09 14.00
CA LEU A 145 -1.13 29.89 15.39
C LEU A 145 0.12 30.68 15.78
N LEU A 146 1.13 30.80 14.91
CA LEU A 146 2.28 31.69 15.14
C LEU A 146 1.83 33.15 15.29
N LYS A 147 0.92 33.61 14.43
CA LYS A 147 0.36 34.97 14.51
C LYS A 147 -0.49 35.19 15.75
N TYR A 148 -1.24 34.19 16.18
CA TYR A 148 -1.97 34.20 17.43
C TYR A 148 -1.02 34.33 18.64
N VAL A 149 0.05 33.52 18.69
CA VAL A 149 1.08 33.62 19.74
C VAL A 149 1.69 35.02 19.79
N ASP A 150 2.05 35.59 18.64
CA ASP A 150 2.56 36.97 18.55
C ASP A 150 1.54 37.99 19.08
N ALA A 151 0.26 37.82 18.73
CA ALA A 151 -0.80 38.73 19.19
C ALA A 151 -1.04 38.62 20.70
N VAL A 152 -0.98 37.42 21.28
CA VAL A 152 -1.08 37.22 22.73
C VAL A 152 0.09 37.88 23.46
N LYS A 153 1.32 37.68 22.99
CA LYS A 153 2.52 38.30 23.58
C LYS A 153 2.48 39.83 23.55
N ASN A 154 1.90 40.40 22.50
CA ASN A 154 1.76 41.85 22.33
C ASN A 154 0.45 42.41 22.90
N GLU A 155 -0.31 41.62 23.68
CA GLU A 155 -1.62 41.98 24.23
C GLU A 155 -2.61 42.54 23.20
N SER A 156 -2.48 42.13 21.94
CA SER A 156 -3.26 42.66 20.83
C SER A 156 -4.64 42.02 20.74
N SER A 157 -5.67 42.83 20.49
CA SER A 157 -7.04 42.35 20.19
C SER A 157 -7.12 41.49 18.92
N LYS A 158 -6.10 41.58 18.03
CA LYS A 158 -5.98 40.74 16.83
C LYS A 158 -5.90 39.24 17.13
N LYS A 159 -5.64 38.83 18.37
CA LYS A 159 -5.67 37.41 18.76
C LYS A 159 -7.01 36.72 18.44
N TYR A 160 -8.12 37.44 18.57
CA TYR A 160 -9.46 36.91 18.25
C TYR A 160 -9.69 36.76 16.74
N LEU A 161 -9.09 37.64 15.94
CA LEU A 161 -9.07 37.49 14.49
C LEU A 161 -8.31 36.21 14.11
N TRP A 162 -7.12 36.00 14.67
CA TRP A 162 -6.33 34.80 14.37
C TRP A 162 -6.98 33.51 14.84
N THR A 163 -7.64 33.49 16.00
CA THR A 163 -8.39 32.31 16.45
C THR A 163 -9.65 32.06 15.62
N THR A 164 -10.31 33.11 15.12
CA THR A 164 -11.40 32.96 14.15
C THR A 164 -10.91 32.37 12.82
N ILE A 165 -9.77 32.85 12.30
CA ILE A 165 -9.16 32.27 11.09
C ILE A 165 -8.72 30.82 11.33
N ALA A 166 -8.15 30.51 12.50
CA ALA A 166 -7.81 29.14 12.88
C ALA A 166 -9.07 28.26 12.91
N GLY A 167 -10.18 28.76 13.46
CA GLY A 167 -11.49 28.13 13.38
C GLY A 167 -11.92 27.83 11.95
N ALA A 168 -11.84 28.80 11.05
CA ALA A 168 -12.20 28.62 9.64
C ALA A 168 -11.33 27.57 8.95
N ILE A 169 -10.01 27.55 9.20
CA ILE A 169 -9.13 26.49 8.68
C ILE A 169 -9.52 25.14 9.28
N GLY A 170 -9.82 25.08 10.58
CA GLY A 170 -10.35 23.88 11.22
C GLY A 170 -11.65 23.39 10.58
N GLY A 171 -12.58 24.29 10.27
CA GLY A 171 -13.82 23.95 9.57
C GLY A 171 -13.57 23.41 8.16
N LEU A 172 -12.60 23.95 7.42
CA LEU A 172 -12.17 23.39 6.12
C LEU A 172 -11.56 21.99 6.30
N MET A 173 -10.67 21.82 7.28
CA MET A 173 -10.10 20.51 7.59
C MET A 173 -11.22 19.51 7.88
N PHE A 174 -12.19 19.84 8.73
CA PHE A 174 -13.35 18.99 9.02
C PHE A 174 -14.10 18.50 7.77
N LEU A 175 -14.15 19.33 6.72
CA LEU A 175 -14.78 19.01 5.45
C LEU A 175 -13.87 18.26 4.46
N GLN A 176 -12.66 17.83 4.84
CA GLN A 176 -11.69 17.15 3.96
C GLN A 176 -11.75 15.61 4.05
N LYS A 177 -11.25 15.01 5.15
CA LYS A 177 -11.21 13.55 5.38
C LYS A 177 -11.19 13.23 6.88
N GLN A 178 -12.18 12.47 7.35
CA GLN A 178 -12.49 12.24 8.77
C GLN A 178 -11.28 11.76 9.58
N THR A 179 -10.60 10.70 9.13
CA THR A 179 -9.51 10.04 9.89
C THR A 179 -8.27 10.93 10.02
N VAL A 180 -7.93 11.60 8.93
CA VAL A 180 -6.77 12.48 8.80
C VAL A 180 -6.95 13.74 9.65
N VAL A 181 -8.18 14.25 9.71
CA VAL A 181 -8.54 15.44 10.48
C VAL A 181 -8.54 15.17 11.97
N LEU A 182 -9.09 14.03 12.40
CA LEU A 182 -9.12 13.64 13.80
C LEU A 182 -7.69 13.65 14.39
N ALA A 183 -6.71 13.10 13.66
CA ALA A 183 -5.31 13.14 14.06
C ALA A 183 -4.77 14.57 14.25
N SER A 184 -4.97 15.45 13.26
CA SER A 184 -4.49 16.83 13.36
C SER A 184 -5.19 17.60 14.49
N PHE A 185 -6.50 17.39 14.71
CA PHE A 185 -7.27 18.04 15.77
C PHE A 185 -6.84 17.62 17.16
N ILE A 186 -6.50 16.34 17.37
CA ILE A 186 -5.92 15.87 18.63
C ILE A 186 -4.64 16.66 18.94
N VAL A 187 -3.73 16.80 17.97
CA VAL A 187 -2.45 17.47 18.18
C VAL A 187 -2.61 18.97 18.44
N PHE A 188 -3.42 19.68 17.63
CA PHE A 188 -3.68 21.11 17.85
C PHE A 188 -4.49 21.37 19.13
N GLY A 189 -5.41 20.48 19.49
CA GLY A 189 -6.13 20.50 20.76
C GLY A 189 -5.18 20.38 21.95
N LEU A 190 -4.22 19.45 21.90
CA LEU A 190 -3.18 19.31 22.93
C LEU A 190 -2.31 20.56 23.07
N LEU A 191 -1.90 21.19 21.95
CA LEU A 191 -1.20 22.47 21.99
C LEU A 191 -2.05 23.54 22.70
N PHE A 192 -3.32 23.65 22.34
CA PHE A 192 -4.21 24.67 22.91
C PHE A 192 -4.45 24.43 24.42
N ILE A 193 -4.68 23.19 24.84
CA ILE A 193 -4.77 22.79 26.25
C ILE A 193 -3.49 23.13 26.99
N PHE A 194 -2.32 22.83 26.41
CA PHE A 194 -1.03 23.19 26.98
C PHE A 194 -0.91 24.69 27.22
N LEU A 195 -1.29 25.53 26.24
CA LEU A 195 -1.28 27.00 26.38
C LEU A 195 -2.21 27.50 27.49
N ILE A 196 -3.35 26.84 27.72
CA ILE A 196 -4.26 27.13 28.83
C ILE A 196 -3.62 26.77 30.17
N ILE A 197 -3.03 25.58 30.29
CA ILE A 197 -2.43 25.07 31.54
C ILE A 197 -1.32 25.99 32.03
N ILE A 198 -0.45 26.45 31.13
CA ILE A 198 0.63 27.38 31.47
C ILE A 198 0.14 28.83 31.63
N LYS A 199 -1.17 29.06 31.55
CA LYS A 199 -1.83 30.37 31.67
C LYS A 199 -1.27 31.41 30.69
N PHE A 200 -0.88 30.97 29.49
CA PHE A 200 -0.33 31.85 28.46
C PHE A 200 -1.36 32.90 28.00
N GLU A 201 -2.62 32.49 27.86
CA GLU A 201 -3.73 33.41 27.59
C GLU A 201 -4.77 33.40 28.72
N LYS A 202 -4.99 34.55 29.36
CA LYS A 202 -6.00 34.72 30.43
C LYS A 202 -7.44 34.62 29.93
N SER A 203 -7.70 34.94 28.66
CA SER A 203 -9.04 34.99 28.05
C SER A 203 -9.34 33.83 27.10
N TRP A 204 -8.78 32.64 27.37
CA TRP A 204 -8.87 31.46 26.50
C TRP A 204 -10.31 31.04 26.15
N LEU A 205 -11.30 31.27 27.02
CA LEU A 205 -12.72 31.02 26.73
C LEU A 205 -13.22 31.85 25.52
N LYS A 206 -12.84 33.13 25.44
CA LYS A 206 -13.19 33.98 24.29
C LYS A 206 -12.51 33.51 23.01
N SER A 207 -11.29 33.00 23.14
CA SER A 207 -10.55 32.41 22.03
C SER A 207 -11.22 31.12 21.53
N LEU A 208 -11.72 30.26 22.43
CA LEU A 208 -12.52 29.07 22.05
C LEU A 208 -13.81 29.45 21.32
N ILE A 209 -14.55 30.44 21.82
CA ILE A 209 -15.76 30.93 21.13
C ILE A 209 -15.40 31.44 19.74
N SER A 210 -14.29 32.19 19.61
CA SER A 210 -13.82 32.70 18.31
C SER A 210 -13.47 31.56 17.35
N ILE A 211 -12.82 30.48 17.84
CA ILE A 211 -12.54 29.28 17.04
C ILE A 211 -13.85 28.62 16.57
N ALA A 212 -14.82 28.44 17.48
CA ALA A 212 -16.10 27.84 17.15
C ALA A 212 -16.87 28.65 16.09
N MET A 213 -16.91 29.98 16.26
CA MET A 213 -17.52 30.88 15.27
C MET A 213 -16.80 30.83 13.92
N GLY A 214 -15.47 30.75 13.94
CA GLY A 214 -14.67 30.58 12.73
C GLY A 214 -14.97 29.28 11.99
N ALA A 215 -15.10 28.17 12.71
CA ALA A 215 -15.36 26.85 12.12
C ALA A 215 -16.72 26.78 11.41
N LEU A 216 -17.71 27.56 11.88
CA LEU A 216 -19.02 27.66 11.23
C LEU A 216 -18.94 28.33 9.85
N ILE A 217 -17.93 29.16 9.56
CA ILE A 217 -17.80 29.90 8.28
C ILE A 217 -17.79 28.96 7.07
N PRO A 218 -16.93 27.92 7.00
CA PRO A 218 -16.97 26.95 5.90
C PRO A 218 -18.04 25.86 6.08
N ILE A 219 -18.36 25.48 7.32
CA ILE A 219 -19.29 24.37 7.60
C ILE A 219 -20.73 24.73 7.23
N LEU A 220 -21.20 25.94 7.58
CA LEU A 220 -22.59 26.34 7.38
C LEU A 220 -22.99 26.40 5.90
N PRO A 221 -22.22 27.03 4.98
CA PRO A 221 -22.59 27.05 3.56
C PRO A 221 -22.70 25.66 2.95
N VAL A 222 -21.78 24.75 3.30
CA VAL A 222 -21.81 23.36 2.83
C VAL A 222 -22.99 22.61 3.43
N GLY A 223 -23.23 22.75 4.74
CA GLY A 223 -24.38 22.15 5.40
C GLY A 223 -25.72 22.64 4.81
N LEU A 224 -25.83 23.93 4.52
CA LEU A 224 -26.99 24.54 3.87
C LEU A 224 -27.17 24.02 2.43
N TYR A 225 -26.09 23.94 1.65
CA TYR A 225 -26.14 23.36 0.31
C TYR A 225 -26.68 21.92 0.33
N LEU A 226 -26.17 21.08 1.24
CA LEU A 226 -26.63 19.70 1.38
C LEU A 226 -28.07 19.63 1.90
N ALA A 227 -28.46 20.50 2.83
CA ALA A 227 -29.82 20.53 3.36
C ALA A 227 -30.86 20.97 2.32
N VAL A 228 -30.57 22.04 1.56
CA VAL A 228 -31.44 22.53 0.47
C VAL A 228 -31.63 21.46 -0.60
N ASN A 229 -30.58 20.69 -0.89
CA ASN A 229 -30.64 19.61 -1.86
C ASN A 229 -31.10 18.25 -1.29
N LYS A 230 -31.55 18.21 -0.02
CA LYS A 230 -31.99 16.98 0.68
C LYS A 230 -30.92 15.87 0.78
N ALA A 231 -29.63 16.22 0.69
CA ALA A 231 -28.50 15.30 0.73
C ALA A 231 -27.81 15.24 2.10
N PHE A 232 -28.21 16.08 3.07
CA PHE A 232 -27.53 16.17 4.38
C PHE A 232 -27.60 14.86 5.18
N GLY A 233 -28.74 14.17 5.16
CA GLY A 233 -28.89 12.87 5.83
C GLY A 233 -27.99 11.80 5.21
N ASP A 234 -28.00 11.71 3.88
CA ASP A 234 -27.17 10.75 3.12
C ASP A 234 -25.67 11.02 3.31
N PHE A 235 -25.28 12.30 3.35
CA PHE A 235 -23.92 12.69 3.71
C PHE A 235 -23.50 12.13 5.07
N ILE A 236 -24.31 12.34 6.11
CA ILE A 236 -23.98 11.83 7.45
C ILE A 236 -23.89 10.30 7.45
N TYR A 237 -24.82 9.64 6.76
CA TYR A 237 -24.84 8.18 6.67
C TYR A 237 -23.58 7.62 5.97
N GLN A 238 -23.30 8.08 4.75
CA GLN A 238 -22.20 7.59 3.92
C GLN A 238 -20.82 7.93 4.48
N VAL A 239 -20.67 9.08 5.12
CA VAL A 239 -19.35 9.61 5.54
C VAL A 239 -19.03 9.27 7.00
N TYR A 240 -20.01 9.16 7.90
CA TYR A 240 -19.75 9.00 9.33
C TYR A 240 -20.40 7.77 9.98
N GLN A 241 -21.43 7.16 9.38
CA GLN A 241 -22.12 6.01 9.99
C GLN A 241 -21.72 4.68 9.36
N ASP A 242 -21.56 4.62 8.04
CA ASP A 242 -21.12 3.42 7.34
C ASP A 242 -19.59 3.26 7.39
N THR A 243 -19.07 2.87 8.56
CA THR A 243 -17.63 2.64 8.78
C THR A 243 -17.20 1.21 8.46
N SER A 244 -18.02 0.43 7.74
CA SER A 244 -17.76 -0.97 7.40
C SER A 244 -16.40 -1.15 6.71
N SER A 245 -15.97 -0.16 5.93
CA SER A 245 -14.69 -0.18 5.22
C SER A 245 -13.43 -0.02 6.10
N LYS A 246 -13.51 0.55 7.32
CA LYS A 246 -12.32 1.06 8.05
C LYS A 246 -12.24 0.75 9.56
N GLY A 247 -13.19 0.00 10.14
CA GLY A 247 -13.18 -0.40 11.56
C GLY A 247 -13.77 0.64 12.51
N GLY A 248 -13.69 0.40 13.83
CA GLY A 248 -14.29 1.29 14.85
C GLY A 248 -13.50 2.59 15.08
N LEU A 249 -14.17 3.66 15.54
CA LEU A 249 -13.56 5.02 15.70
C LEU A 249 -12.28 5.06 16.56
N ILE A 250 -12.19 4.25 17.62
CA ILE A 250 -11.01 4.19 18.50
C ILE A 250 -9.84 3.47 17.81
N GLU A 251 -10.14 2.38 17.09
CA GLU A 251 -9.15 1.62 16.33
C GLU A 251 -8.62 2.44 15.15
N ILE A 252 -9.52 3.15 14.46
CA ILE A 252 -9.18 4.18 13.48
C ILE A 252 -8.22 5.18 14.12
N ALA A 253 -8.63 5.84 15.20
CA ALA A 253 -7.87 6.94 15.80
C ALA A 253 -6.49 6.54 16.33
N PHE A 254 -6.38 5.42 17.06
CA PHE A 254 -5.18 5.11 17.85
C PHE A 254 -4.50 3.80 17.49
N GLY A 255 -5.18 2.87 16.80
CA GLY A 255 -4.63 1.55 16.49
C GLY A 255 -3.35 1.63 15.66
N LYS A 256 -3.37 2.43 14.59
CA LYS A 256 -2.19 2.62 13.72
C LYS A 256 -1.05 3.35 14.42
N LEU A 257 -1.34 4.42 15.16
CA LEU A 257 -0.33 5.14 15.94
C LEU A 257 0.32 4.21 16.97
N GLY A 258 -0.48 3.37 17.65
CA GLY A 258 -0.01 2.37 18.58
C GLY A 258 0.95 1.37 17.92
N LYS A 259 0.65 0.93 16.68
CA LYS A 259 1.55 0.07 15.91
C LYS A 259 2.85 0.77 15.54
N VAL A 260 2.81 2.02 15.05
CA VAL A 260 4.03 2.80 14.76
C VAL A 260 4.89 2.97 16.02
N LEU A 261 4.28 3.29 17.16
CA LEU A 261 4.99 3.41 18.42
C LEU A 261 5.56 2.06 18.87
N GLY A 262 4.76 0.98 18.75
CA GLY A 262 5.09 -0.41 19.06
C GLY A 262 6.31 -0.93 18.29
N ASP A 263 6.28 -0.80 16.97
CA ASP A 263 7.35 -1.22 16.06
C ASP A 263 8.66 -0.45 16.31
N ASN A 264 8.60 0.70 16.99
CA ASN A 264 9.73 1.57 17.29
C ASN A 264 10.03 1.71 18.80
N VAL A 265 9.48 0.85 19.67
CA VAL A 265 9.59 0.96 21.14
C VAL A 265 11.03 1.03 21.61
N LEU A 266 11.93 0.19 21.09
CA LEU A 266 13.35 0.18 21.50
C LEU A 266 14.04 1.51 21.16
N PHE A 267 13.72 2.10 20.01
CA PHE A 267 14.21 3.42 19.64
C PHE A 267 13.66 4.51 20.56
N ILE A 268 12.34 4.48 20.84
CA ILE A 268 11.70 5.45 21.74
C ILE A 268 12.30 5.37 23.14
N LEU A 269 12.47 4.16 23.69
CA LEU A 269 13.09 3.93 25.00
C LEU A 269 14.54 4.38 25.03
N MET A 270 15.30 4.17 23.95
CA MET A 270 16.66 4.64 23.83
C MET A 270 16.73 6.17 23.78
N VAL A 271 15.88 6.84 23.01
CA VAL A 271 15.83 8.30 22.92
C VAL A 271 15.37 8.90 24.26
N VAL A 272 14.36 8.33 24.92
CA VAL A 272 13.92 8.72 26.26
C VAL A 272 15.04 8.50 27.28
N GLY A 273 15.71 7.36 27.24
CA GLY A 273 16.88 7.06 28.07
C GLY A 273 18.02 8.04 27.85
N LEU A 274 18.24 8.47 26.59
CA LEU A 274 19.18 9.52 26.24
C LEU A 274 18.76 10.87 26.82
N VAL A 275 17.48 11.26 26.69
CA VAL A 275 16.94 12.50 27.26
C VAL A 275 17.08 12.51 28.78
N VAL A 276 16.87 11.37 29.43
CA VAL A 276 17.09 11.19 30.87
C VAL A 276 18.58 11.27 31.21
N ALA A 277 19.47 10.63 30.43
CA ALA A 277 20.92 10.70 30.61
C ALA A 277 21.46 12.12 30.41
N VAL A 278 20.99 12.85 29.39
CA VAL A 278 21.29 14.28 29.16
C VAL A 278 20.96 15.08 30.42
N ARG A 279 19.84 14.77 31.07
CA ARG A 279 19.39 15.48 32.28
C ARG A 279 20.25 15.16 33.51
N PHE A 280 20.65 13.89 33.69
CA PHE A 280 21.45 13.48 34.85
C PHE A 280 22.92 13.92 34.78
N PHE A 281 23.48 14.14 33.57
CA PHE A 281 24.90 14.47 33.39
C PHE A 281 25.19 15.96 33.05
N ALA A 282 24.24 16.90 33.20
CA ALA A 282 24.39 18.27 32.69
C ALA A 282 24.81 19.37 33.71
N THR A 283 26.10 19.72 33.75
CA THR A 283 26.63 21.06 34.14
C THR A 283 27.15 21.85 32.91
N GLU A 284 27.54 23.13 33.08
CA GLU A 284 27.65 24.27 32.12
C GLU A 284 28.09 24.08 30.64
N ASN A 285 28.61 22.93 30.20
CA ASN A 285 28.90 22.62 28.78
C ASN A 285 27.65 22.41 27.89
N ARG A 286 26.49 22.95 28.32
CA ARG A 286 25.11 22.47 28.11
C ARG A 286 24.52 22.56 26.69
N LYS A 287 25.09 23.30 25.73
CA LYS A 287 24.54 23.34 24.34
C LYS A 287 25.18 22.32 23.41
N LYS A 288 26.48 22.09 23.53
CA LYS A 288 27.24 21.20 22.64
C LYS A 288 26.89 19.73 22.84
N ILE A 289 26.52 19.36 24.07
CA ILE A 289 26.15 17.98 24.44
C ILE A 289 24.74 17.63 23.94
N ALA A 290 23.76 18.55 24.03
CA ALA A 290 22.42 18.34 23.46
C ALA A 290 22.44 18.28 21.92
N TYR A 291 23.22 19.14 21.25
CA TYR A 291 23.46 19.03 19.80
C TYR A 291 24.26 17.77 19.44
N GLY A 292 25.22 17.36 20.27
CA GLY A 292 26.01 16.13 20.10
C GLY A 292 25.22 14.86 20.35
N LEU A 293 24.18 14.90 21.19
CA LEU A 293 23.27 13.80 21.47
C LEU A 293 22.09 13.77 20.50
N PHE A 294 21.62 14.91 19.98
CA PHE A 294 20.73 14.93 18.80
C PHE A 294 21.49 14.46 17.54
N ALA A 295 22.73 14.91 17.34
CA ALA A 295 23.62 14.35 16.35
C ALA A 295 23.91 12.87 16.64
N GLY A 296 23.99 12.47 17.91
CA GLY A 296 24.09 11.09 18.37
C GLY A 296 22.85 10.25 18.05
N VAL A 297 21.64 10.79 18.17
CA VAL A 297 20.39 10.18 17.68
C VAL A 297 20.38 10.14 16.15
N CYS A 298 20.87 11.19 15.50
CA CYS A 298 21.11 11.25 14.06
C CYS A 298 22.31 10.42 13.57
N CYS A 299 23.11 9.83 14.48
CA CYS A 299 24.21 8.90 14.24
C CYS A 299 23.85 7.48 14.69
N LEU A 300 22.90 7.33 15.63
CA LEU A 300 22.19 6.09 16.00
C LEU A 300 21.12 5.74 14.97
N THR A 301 20.77 6.69 14.10
CA THR A 301 20.39 6.37 12.74
C THR A 301 21.35 5.37 12.12
N GLY A 302 22.60 5.18 12.56
CA GLY A 302 23.50 4.07 12.19
C GLY A 302 22.86 2.69 12.20
N VAL A 303 21.80 2.46 13.00
CA VAL A 303 20.98 1.22 12.92
C VAL A 303 20.15 1.15 11.63
N PHE A 304 19.79 2.28 11.03
CA PHE A 304 19.09 2.45 9.74
C PHE A 304 20.00 2.93 8.58
N VAL A 305 21.08 3.62 8.91
CA VAL A 305 22.03 4.30 8.03
C VAL A 305 23.12 3.34 7.64
N LYS A 306 23.54 2.43 8.53
CA LYS A 306 24.40 1.32 8.11
C LYS A 306 23.65 0.43 7.11
N PRO A 307 22.42 -0.08 7.37
CA PRO A 307 21.66 -0.77 6.33
C PRO A 307 21.47 0.06 5.07
N PHE A 308 21.14 1.36 5.17
CA PHE A 308 21.03 2.22 3.99
C PHE A 308 22.34 2.32 3.19
N PHE A 309 23.48 2.52 3.84
CA PHE A 309 24.79 2.58 3.18
C PHE A 309 25.25 1.21 2.69
N ASP A 310 24.91 0.12 3.39
CA ASP A 310 25.16 -1.25 2.97
C ASP A 310 24.35 -1.55 1.69
N ASP A 311 23.05 -1.27 1.69
CA ASP A 311 22.16 -1.42 0.52
C ASP A 311 22.62 -0.54 -0.64
N PHE A 312 23.00 0.71 -0.37
CA PHE A 312 23.53 1.62 -1.38
C PHE A 312 24.89 1.17 -1.92
N SER A 313 25.77 0.66 -1.05
CA SER A 313 27.07 0.11 -1.45
C SER A 313 26.90 -1.16 -2.29
N THR A 314 25.99 -2.06 -1.91
CA THR A 314 25.63 -3.24 -2.69
C THR A 314 25.03 -2.85 -4.04
N THR A 315 24.21 -1.79 -4.08
CA THR A 315 23.68 -1.25 -5.34
C THR A 315 24.80 -0.79 -6.26
N ILE A 316 25.81 -0.08 -5.71
CA ILE A 316 26.98 0.38 -6.47
C ILE A 316 27.83 -0.81 -6.93
N SER A 317 28.04 -1.82 -6.08
CA SER A 317 28.86 -2.99 -6.46
C SER A 317 28.20 -3.84 -7.55
N ASN A 318 26.86 -3.80 -7.64
CA ASN A 318 26.07 -4.58 -8.58
C ASN A 318 25.68 -3.79 -9.85
N ILE A 319 26.31 -2.64 -10.11
CA ILE A 319 26.09 -1.89 -11.36
C ILE A 319 26.59 -2.74 -12.52
N GLY A 320 25.66 -3.38 -13.25
CA GLY A 320 25.93 -3.91 -14.57
C GLY A 320 26.21 -2.75 -15.53
N PHE A 321 27.30 -2.81 -16.28
CA PHE A 321 27.61 -1.87 -17.36
C PHE A 321 26.70 -2.14 -18.57
N ASP A 322 25.40 -1.89 -18.44
CA ASP A 322 24.50 -1.82 -19.58
C ASP A 322 24.46 -0.37 -20.10
N ALA A 323 24.79 -0.19 -21.37
CA ALA A 323 25.45 1.02 -21.90
C ALA A 323 24.60 2.29 -21.96
N ASN A 324 23.29 2.22 -21.71
CA ASN A 324 22.41 3.39 -21.88
C ASN A 324 21.77 3.89 -20.58
N HIS A 325 21.34 3.01 -19.65
CA HIS A 325 20.61 3.43 -18.42
C HIS A 325 20.91 2.56 -17.18
N GLY A 326 21.96 1.73 -17.20
CA GLY A 326 22.24 0.71 -16.18
C GLY A 326 22.26 1.25 -14.74
N PHE A 327 22.94 2.38 -14.51
CA PHE A 327 23.06 2.97 -13.16
C PHE A 327 21.72 3.34 -12.52
N ILE A 328 20.86 4.05 -13.25
CA ILE A 328 19.56 4.51 -12.74
C ILE A 328 18.62 3.32 -12.49
N LYS A 329 18.62 2.32 -13.39
CA LYS A 329 17.85 1.09 -13.21
C LYS A 329 18.36 0.25 -12.04
N SER A 330 19.67 0.14 -11.84
CA SER A 330 20.25 -0.57 -10.69
C SER A 330 19.80 0.03 -9.36
N ILE A 331 19.73 1.36 -9.24
CA ILE A 331 19.20 2.03 -8.05
C ILE A 331 17.73 1.73 -7.85
N TYR A 332 16.92 1.82 -8.91
CA TYR A 332 15.49 1.53 -8.83
C TYR A 332 15.20 0.08 -8.43
N ASN A 333 15.93 -0.88 -8.99
CA ASN A 333 15.76 -2.30 -8.69
C ASN A 333 16.09 -2.63 -7.23
N ASN A 334 16.87 -1.81 -6.54
CA ASN A 334 17.05 -1.92 -5.10
C ASN A 334 15.91 -1.20 -4.35
N GLY A 335 14.75 -1.86 -4.28
CA GLY A 335 13.54 -1.35 -3.63
C GLY A 335 13.72 -0.93 -2.16
N LEU A 336 14.74 -1.47 -1.46
CA LEU A 336 15.02 -1.14 -0.05
C LEU A 336 15.40 0.34 0.13
N LEU A 337 16.07 0.95 -0.85
CA LEU A 337 16.48 2.36 -0.80
C LEU A 337 15.31 3.32 -0.64
N PHE A 338 14.17 3.03 -1.27
CA PHE A 338 12.95 3.85 -1.17
C PHE A 338 12.26 3.65 0.17
N GLY A 339 12.21 2.41 0.67
CA GLY A 339 11.68 2.09 2.00
C GLY A 339 12.46 2.78 3.14
N HIS A 340 13.74 3.11 2.94
CA HIS A 340 14.51 3.90 3.89
C HIS A 340 14.05 5.37 3.98
N MET A 341 13.48 5.95 2.91
CA MET A 341 13.03 7.35 2.91
C MET A 341 11.85 7.59 3.88
N THR A 342 10.87 6.69 3.91
CA THR A 342 9.73 6.75 4.85
C THR A 342 10.18 6.49 6.29
N LYS A 343 11.16 5.59 6.50
CA LYS A 343 11.80 5.37 7.81
C LYS A 343 12.52 6.63 8.31
N ILE A 344 13.33 7.28 7.47
CA ILE A 344 13.99 8.55 7.80
C ILE A 344 12.95 9.59 8.23
N MET A 345 11.84 9.68 7.51
CA MET A 345 10.78 10.63 7.86
C MET A 345 10.12 10.33 9.21
N THR A 346 9.88 9.05 9.49
CA THR A 346 9.35 8.58 10.76
C THR A 346 10.31 8.89 11.92
N VAL A 347 11.61 8.72 11.74
CA VAL A 347 12.63 9.06 12.74
C VAL A 347 12.63 10.55 13.05
N ILE A 348 12.60 11.41 12.03
CA ILE A 348 12.56 12.87 12.23
C ILE A 348 11.28 13.28 12.94
N PHE A 349 10.14 12.71 12.56
CA PHE A 349 8.85 12.91 13.23
C PHE A 349 8.91 12.57 14.73
N LEU A 350 9.43 11.38 15.09
CA LEU A 350 9.60 10.97 16.49
C LEU A 350 10.57 11.89 17.24
N GLY A 351 11.65 12.32 16.58
CA GLY A 351 12.61 13.28 17.12
C GLY A 351 11.96 14.62 17.47
N VAL A 352 11.05 15.13 16.62
CA VAL A 352 10.26 16.34 16.91
C VAL A 352 9.33 16.13 18.10
N PHE A 353 8.66 14.98 18.19
CA PHE A 353 7.78 14.66 19.31
C PHE A 353 8.54 14.61 20.65
N VAL A 354 9.69 13.95 20.68
CA VAL A 354 10.55 13.92 21.87
C VAL A 354 11.07 15.32 22.20
N TRP A 355 11.44 16.11 21.19
CA TRP A 355 11.89 17.49 21.40
C TRP A 355 10.82 18.33 22.12
N ILE A 356 9.53 18.16 21.79
CA ILE A 356 8.43 18.85 22.50
C ILE A 356 8.45 18.49 23.99
N ILE A 357 8.49 17.19 24.32
CA ILE A 357 8.49 16.70 25.71
C ILE A 357 9.70 17.26 26.46
N TYR A 358 10.90 17.13 25.87
CA TYR A 358 12.13 17.65 26.45
C TYR A 358 12.06 19.16 26.70
N HIS A 359 11.64 19.94 25.71
CA HIS A 359 11.56 21.40 25.80
C HIS A 359 10.58 21.84 26.90
N VAL A 360 9.42 21.17 27.02
CA VAL A 360 8.45 21.47 28.07
C VAL A 360 9.02 21.16 29.46
N ILE A 361 9.70 20.02 29.61
CA ILE A 361 10.33 19.62 30.88
C ILE A 361 11.48 20.57 31.24
N ASP A 362 12.38 20.88 30.30
CA ASP A 362 13.53 21.78 30.52
C ASP A 362 13.05 23.17 30.95
N CYS A 363 12.07 23.76 30.25
CA CYS A 363 11.51 25.05 30.63
C CYS A 363 10.89 25.02 32.03
N LYS A 364 10.16 23.95 32.39
CA LYS A 364 9.53 23.83 33.71
C LYS A 364 10.55 23.61 34.84
N VAL A 365 11.59 22.81 34.61
CA VAL A 365 12.61 22.46 35.61
C VAL A 365 13.57 23.61 35.84
N GLU A 366 14.04 24.24 34.76
CA GLU A 366 15.01 25.33 34.80
C GLU A 366 14.34 26.71 34.91
N ASN A 367 13.00 26.74 35.01
CA ASN A 367 12.18 27.95 35.07
C ASN A 367 12.47 28.94 33.93
N LYS A 368 12.69 28.42 32.71
CA LYS A 368 12.96 29.21 31.49
C LYS A 368 11.67 29.53 30.75
N GLU A 369 11.66 30.65 30.02
CA GLU A 369 10.56 30.94 29.09
C GLU A 369 10.45 29.91 27.97
N TYR A 370 9.22 29.58 27.58
CA TYR A 370 8.95 28.71 26.45
C TYR A 370 9.22 29.42 25.11
N ASP A 371 9.94 28.76 24.19
CA ASP A 371 9.97 29.18 22.79
C ASP A 371 8.68 28.75 22.07
N PHE A 372 7.64 29.59 22.19
CA PHE A 372 6.34 29.34 21.59
C PHE A 372 6.38 29.18 20.06
N HIS A 373 7.31 29.83 19.36
CA HIS A 373 7.42 29.66 17.91
C HIS A 373 7.88 28.24 17.56
N ALA A 374 8.88 27.75 18.29
CA ALA A 374 9.35 26.38 18.14
C ALA A 374 8.29 25.36 18.49
N LEU A 375 7.54 25.58 19.57
CA LEU A 375 6.43 24.70 19.96
C LEU A 375 5.35 24.66 18.88
N VAL A 376 4.88 25.80 18.39
CA VAL A 376 3.85 25.83 17.32
C VAL A 376 4.33 25.07 16.08
N LEU A 377 5.57 25.27 15.62
CA LEU A 377 6.12 24.54 14.49
C LEU A 377 6.24 23.04 14.76
N ALA A 378 6.72 22.65 15.94
CA ALA A 378 6.83 21.25 16.34
C ALA A 378 5.46 20.55 16.37
N PHE A 379 4.44 21.16 16.99
CA PHE A 379 3.08 20.63 16.98
C PHE A 379 2.47 20.60 15.58
N THR A 380 2.76 21.57 14.72
CA THR A 380 2.32 21.56 13.31
C THR A 380 2.94 20.39 12.55
N SER A 381 4.24 20.15 12.73
CA SER A 381 4.97 19.02 12.17
C SER A 381 4.42 17.68 12.70
N THR A 382 4.07 17.60 13.99
CA THR A 382 3.45 16.41 14.57
C THR A 382 2.05 16.17 14.03
N ALA A 383 1.24 17.23 13.86
CA ALA A 383 -0.09 17.13 13.28
C ALA A 383 -0.05 16.62 11.84
N ALA A 384 0.93 17.10 11.05
CA ALA A 384 1.19 16.62 9.69
C ALA A 384 1.60 15.15 9.66
N GLY A 385 2.62 14.75 10.44
CA GLY A 385 3.07 13.37 10.52
C GLY A 385 1.96 12.40 10.92
N TYR A 386 1.24 12.72 12.00
CA TYR A 386 0.15 11.88 12.49
C TYR A 386 -0.99 11.75 11.47
N SER A 387 -1.34 12.84 10.79
CA SER A 387 -2.39 12.82 9.76
C SER A 387 -2.09 11.83 8.62
N THR A 388 -0.81 11.65 8.26
CA THR A 388 -0.44 10.72 7.17
C THR A 388 -0.35 9.27 7.60
N ILE A 389 0.04 9.00 8.85
CA ILE A 389 -0.07 7.66 9.46
C ILE A 389 -1.53 7.18 9.41
N MET A 390 -2.46 8.12 9.57
CA MET A 390 -3.90 7.87 9.49
C MET A 390 -4.47 7.79 8.07
N ALA A 391 -3.78 8.37 7.09
CA ALA A 391 -4.20 8.41 5.70
C ALA A 391 -3.87 7.12 4.94
N ASN A 392 -2.71 6.51 5.25
CA ASN A 392 -2.13 5.41 4.48
C ASN A 392 -2.38 4.05 5.14
N GLY A 393 -2.31 2.96 4.38
CA GLY A 393 -2.31 1.57 4.90
C GLY A 393 -1.02 1.18 5.64
N GLU A 394 0.00 2.04 5.60
CA GLU A 394 1.35 1.79 6.12
C GLU A 394 1.53 2.18 7.60
N THR A 395 2.59 1.66 8.25
CA THR A 395 2.98 1.99 9.63
C THR A 395 4.08 3.05 9.73
N PHE A 396 4.23 3.88 8.69
CA PHE A 396 5.27 4.89 8.59
C PHE A 396 4.70 6.28 8.27
N VAL A 397 5.48 7.31 8.57
CA VAL A 397 5.16 8.68 8.16
C VAL A 397 5.44 8.85 6.67
N SER A 398 4.44 9.31 5.92
CA SER A 398 4.57 9.52 4.48
C SER A 398 5.52 10.68 4.18
N VAL A 399 6.29 10.53 3.10
CA VAL A 399 7.22 11.56 2.59
C VAL A 399 6.50 12.85 2.15
N ILE A 400 5.18 12.83 1.94
CA ILE A 400 4.41 14.06 1.63
C ILE A 400 4.51 15.11 2.75
N THR A 401 4.76 14.67 3.98
CA THR A 401 4.96 15.55 5.15
C THR A 401 6.32 16.27 5.15
N ALA A 402 7.22 15.93 4.21
CA ALA A 402 8.55 16.50 4.13
C ALA A 402 8.53 18.03 4.02
N PHE A 403 7.48 18.64 3.44
CA PHE A 403 7.32 20.09 3.35
C PHE A 403 7.23 20.81 4.70
N ILE A 404 6.91 20.12 5.79
CA ILE A 404 6.86 20.72 7.13
C ILE A 404 7.79 20.03 8.13
N ILE A 405 7.98 18.71 8.03
CA ILE A 405 8.84 17.97 8.97
C ILE A 405 10.31 18.35 8.80
N ILE A 406 10.84 18.33 7.57
CA ILE A 406 12.24 18.70 7.31
C ILE A 406 12.50 20.17 7.71
N PRO A 407 11.68 21.15 7.29
CA PRO A 407 11.93 22.52 7.64
C PRO A 407 11.75 22.79 9.14
N THR A 408 10.84 22.09 9.83
CA THR A 408 10.72 22.16 11.29
C THR A 408 11.98 21.63 11.98
N ALA A 409 12.50 20.47 11.57
CA ALA A 409 13.76 19.95 12.10
C ALA A 409 14.92 20.94 11.89
N VAL A 410 15.03 21.51 10.68
CA VAL A 410 15.99 22.58 10.36
C VAL A 410 15.81 23.78 11.30
N TYR A 411 14.57 24.22 11.53
CA TYR A 411 14.29 25.30 12.46
C TYR A 411 14.77 24.96 13.87
N LEU A 412 14.42 23.79 14.41
CA LEU A 412 14.79 23.39 15.76
C LEU A 412 16.31 23.31 15.96
N MET A 413 17.05 22.85 14.94
CA MET A 413 18.51 22.72 15.00
C MET A 413 19.27 24.04 14.84
N PHE A 414 18.73 24.99 14.07
CA PHE A 414 19.47 26.16 13.60
C PHE A 414 18.85 27.52 13.99
N ARG A 415 17.72 27.55 14.72
CA ARG A 415 17.03 28.79 15.12
C ARG A 415 17.88 29.81 15.88
N ASP A 416 18.94 29.35 16.57
CA ASP A 416 19.85 30.22 17.34
C ASP A 416 21.13 30.61 16.55
N LYS A 417 21.26 30.18 15.28
CA LYS A 417 22.48 30.34 14.47
C LYS A 417 22.17 31.12 13.18
N GLN A 418 22.20 32.45 13.27
CA GLN A 418 21.95 33.34 12.13
C GLN A 418 23.21 33.76 11.36
N ASP A 419 24.40 33.54 11.92
CA ASP A 419 25.67 33.78 11.24
C ASP A 419 26.14 32.48 10.57
N ILE A 420 26.40 32.53 9.26
CA ILE A 420 26.88 31.38 8.50
C ILE A 420 28.22 30.86 9.03
N LYS A 421 29.04 31.72 9.67
CA LYS A 421 30.31 31.31 10.31
C LYS A 421 30.11 30.43 11.55
N GLN A 422 28.93 30.44 12.16
CA GLN A 422 28.58 29.58 13.30
C GLN A 422 28.13 28.17 12.86
N LEU A 423 27.87 27.98 11.56
CA LEU A 423 27.59 26.69 10.95
C LEU A 423 28.91 25.98 10.65
N ARG A 424 29.59 25.47 11.70
CA ARG A 424 30.70 24.50 11.54
C ARG A 424 30.13 23.13 11.16
N VAL A 425 29.51 23.04 9.99
CA VAL A 425 29.02 21.78 9.45
C VAL A 425 29.95 21.41 8.29
N PRO A 426 30.44 20.17 8.18
CA PRO A 426 31.20 19.76 7.01
C PRO A 426 30.29 19.81 5.79
N ASN A 427 30.35 20.92 5.05
CA ASN A 427 29.49 21.22 3.90
C ASN A 427 29.51 20.10 2.85
N ILE A 428 30.62 19.37 2.75
CA ILE A 428 30.80 18.27 1.81
C ILE A 428 29.87 17.09 2.14
N CYS A 429 29.83 16.63 3.40
CA CYS A 429 29.04 15.44 3.76
C CYS A 429 27.53 15.66 3.58
N ILE A 430 27.01 16.84 3.93
CA ILE A 430 25.60 17.17 3.69
C ILE A 430 25.31 17.28 2.20
N SER A 431 26.18 17.92 1.43
CA SER A 431 25.99 18.07 -0.02
C SER A 431 26.01 16.71 -0.71
N VAL A 432 26.91 15.82 -0.32
CA VAL A 432 26.95 14.43 -0.81
C VAL A 432 25.66 13.70 -0.42
N PHE A 433 25.20 13.81 0.84
CA PHE A 433 23.97 13.15 1.27
C PHE A 433 22.72 13.65 0.52
N VAL A 434 22.59 14.96 0.31
CA VAL A 434 21.48 15.52 -0.48
C VAL A 434 21.56 15.06 -1.93
N LEU A 435 22.75 15.00 -2.52
CA LEU A 435 22.96 14.50 -3.87
C LEU A 435 22.59 13.00 -3.98
N LEU A 436 22.94 12.20 -2.98
CA LEU A 436 22.56 10.78 -2.91
C LEU A 436 21.04 10.61 -2.87
N ILE A 437 20.35 11.34 -1.99
CA ILE A 437 18.88 11.33 -1.93
C ILE A 437 18.29 11.79 -3.27
N PHE A 438 18.86 12.82 -3.89
CA PHE A 438 18.42 13.29 -5.20
C PHE A 438 18.49 12.18 -6.25
N VAL A 439 19.63 11.50 -6.36
CA VAL A 439 19.84 10.41 -7.34
C VAL A 439 18.89 9.24 -7.08
N ILE A 440 18.62 8.90 -5.81
CA ILE A 440 17.65 7.85 -5.46
C ILE A 440 16.23 8.30 -5.85
N CYS A 441 15.77 9.46 -5.39
CA CYS A 441 14.40 9.89 -5.64
C CYS A 441 14.11 10.09 -7.13
N ILE A 442 15.08 10.61 -7.89
CA ILE A 442 14.93 10.81 -9.33
C ILE A 442 14.98 9.47 -10.08
N SER A 443 15.73 8.46 -9.62
CA SER A 443 15.78 7.16 -10.31
C SER A 443 14.42 6.50 -10.36
N GLN A 444 13.63 6.61 -9.27
CA GLN A 444 12.24 6.17 -9.26
C GLN A 444 11.44 6.85 -10.36
N LYS A 445 11.44 8.19 -10.41
CA LYS A 445 10.64 8.93 -11.40
C LYS A 445 11.08 8.69 -12.85
N PHE A 446 12.31 8.27 -13.10
CA PHE A 446 12.78 7.88 -14.43
C PHE A 446 12.40 6.45 -14.83
N VAL A 447 12.46 5.49 -13.91
CA VAL A 447 12.17 4.08 -14.24
C VAL A 447 10.68 3.77 -14.15
N CYS A 448 10.01 4.24 -13.11
CA CYS A 448 8.58 4.08 -12.91
C CYS A 448 8.03 5.31 -12.17
N ALA A 449 7.51 6.27 -12.94
CA ALA A 449 7.00 7.52 -12.38
C ALA A 449 5.76 7.33 -11.50
N TYR A 450 4.96 6.30 -11.82
CA TYR A 450 3.78 5.90 -11.09
C TYR A 450 3.49 4.40 -11.21
N ALA A 451 3.09 3.82 -10.09
CA ALA A 451 2.58 2.45 -9.98
C ALA A 451 1.55 2.39 -8.86
N TRP A 452 0.35 1.90 -9.17
CA TRP A 452 -0.73 1.70 -8.21
C TRP A 452 -1.71 0.65 -8.77
N TRP A 453 -1.98 -0.40 -8.00
CA TRP A 453 -2.91 -1.51 -8.27
C TRP A 453 -3.43 -1.65 -9.70
N GLY A 454 -2.75 -2.44 -10.53
CA GLY A 454 -3.19 -2.71 -11.91
C GLY A 454 -2.82 -1.62 -12.92
N ASP A 455 -2.17 -0.54 -12.51
CA ASP A 455 -1.65 0.51 -13.39
C ASP A 455 -0.19 0.81 -13.06
N THR A 456 0.70 0.47 -13.98
CA THR A 456 2.15 0.70 -13.87
C THR A 456 2.62 1.43 -15.13
N GLU A 457 3.23 2.60 -14.95
CA GLU A 457 3.69 3.43 -16.05
C GLU A 457 5.03 2.94 -16.62
N ALA A 458 5.18 3.06 -17.94
CA ALA A 458 6.44 2.79 -18.62
C ALA A 458 7.54 3.79 -18.23
N SER A 459 8.78 3.42 -18.51
CA SER A 459 9.94 4.24 -18.17
C SER A 459 9.96 5.58 -18.93
N TYR A 460 10.56 6.60 -18.32
CA TYR A 460 10.67 7.95 -18.87
C TYR A 460 11.21 7.98 -20.31
N TRP A 461 12.16 7.08 -20.62
CA TRP A 461 12.84 7.02 -21.91
C TRP A 461 11.97 6.46 -23.03
N GLU A 462 10.98 5.63 -22.70
CA GLU A 462 10.04 5.06 -23.66
C GLU A 462 8.94 6.05 -24.05
N LYS A 463 8.66 7.02 -23.17
CA LYS A 463 7.57 7.98 -23.33
C LYS A 463 7.89 9.10 -24.32
N THR A 464 7.68 8.83 -25.60
CA THR A 464 7.99 9.76 -26.72
C THR A 464 6.76 10.13 -27.54
N GLU A 465 5.73 9.29 -27.49
CA GLU A 465 4.54 9.37 -28.31
C GLU A 465 3.53 10.39 -27.77
N THR A 466 2.67 10.90 -28.65
CA THR A 466 1.48 11.68 -28.28
C THR A 466 0.23 10.92 -28.70
N VAL A 467 -0.84 11.08 -27.93
CA VAL A 467 -2.15 10.48 -28.21
C VAL A 467 -3.12 11.49 -28.82
N ASN A 468 -4.05 11.01 -29.65
CA ASN A 468 -5.13 11.77 -30.26
C ASN A 468 -6.39 11.84 -29.36
N ILE A 469 -6.20 12.19 -28.10
CA ILE A 469 -7.29 12.37 -27.12
C ILE A 469 -7.19 13.77 -26.55
N LYS A 470 -8.27 14.56 -26.70
CA LYS A 470 -8.27 16.00 -26.39
C LYS A 470 -7.79 16.29 -24.97
N SER A 471 -8.32 15.57 -23.97
CA SER A 471 -8.02 15.79 -22.55
C SER A 471 -6.57 15.45 -22.16
N LEU A 472 -5.90 14.61 -22.96
CA LEU A 472 -4.50 14.18 -22.78
C LEU A 472 -3.49 15.04 -23.55
N LYS A 473 -3.93 16.14 -24.17
CA LYS A 473 -3.03 17.05 -24.89
C LYS A 473 -1.92 17.58 -23.98
N GLY A 474 -0.67 17.44 -24.43
CA GLY A 474 0.53 17.86 -23.70
C GLY A 474 1.27 16.72 -23.01
N TYR A 475 0.64 15.56 -22.85
CA TYR A 475 1.27 14.37 -22.32
C TYR A 475 2.09 13.59 -23.36
N LYS A 476 2.98 12.75 -22.85
CA LYS A 476 3.87 11.86 -23.58
C LYS A 476 3.74 10.45 -23.04
N PHE A 477 3.64 9.49 -23.94
CA PHE A 477 3.32 8.09 -23.66
C PHE A 477 4.31 7.14 -24.33
N SER A 478 4.42 5.92 -23.81
CA SER A 478 5.07 4.84 -24.54
C SER A 478 4.22 4.42 -25.74
N LYS A 479 4.80 3.62 -26.65
CA LYS A 479 4.04 3.09 -27.79
C LYS A 479 2.88 2.20 -27.32
N GLU A 480 3.08 1.42 -26.28
CA GLU A 480 2.06 0.53 -25.70
C GLU A 480 0.95 1.34 -25.02
N GLU A 481 1.30 2.37 -24.24
CA GLU A 481 0.33 3.24 -23.59
C GLU A 481 -0.50 4.05 -24.59
N LYS A 482 0.14 4.62 -25.61
CA LYS A 482 -0.56 5.32 -26.70
C LYS A 482 -1.56 4.38 -27.36
N TYR A 483 -1.10 3.19 -27.70
CA TYR A 483 -1.91 2.18 -28.35
C TYR A 483 -3.08 1.76 -27.46
N LYS A 484 -2.86 1.53 -26.16
CA LYS A 484 -3.89 1.26 -25.15
C LYS A 484 -4.97 2.35 -25.13
N PHE A 485 -4.58 3.61 -24.96
CA PHE A 485 -5.53 4.71 -24.84
C PHE A 485 -6.28 4.99 -26.14
N GLU A 486 -5.58 5.10 -27.28
CA GLU A 486 -6.23 5.41 -28.55
C GLU A 486 -7.15 4.28 -29.01
N LYS A 487 -6.68 3.02 -29.00
CA LYS A 487 -7.46 1.91 -29.57
C LYS A 487 -8.66 1.54 -28.74
N LEU A 488 -8.54 1.51 -27.40
CA LEU A 488 -9.69 1.28 -26.55
C LEU A 488 -10.69 2.44 -26.65
N ASN A 489 -10.21 3.68 -26.77
CA ASN A 489 -11.10 4.84 -26.95
C ASN A 489 -11.84 4.82 -28.30
N GLU A 490 -11.16 4.50 -29.40
CA GLU A 490 -11.78 4.32 -30.72
C GLU A 490 -12.81 3.17 -30.72
N LEU A 491 -12.49 2.06 -30.05
CA LEU A 491 -13.39 0.91 -29.93
C LEU A 491 -14.65 1.25 -29.14
N ILE A 492 -14.51 1.96 -28.02
CA ILE A 492 -15.65 2.38 -27.21
C ILE A 492 -16.53 3.35 -28.03
N ASP A 493 -15.93 4.37 -28.65
CA ASP A 493 -16.63 5.33 -29.52
C ASP A 493 -17.42 4.63 -30.63
N TYR A 494 -16.85 3.59 -31.25
CA TYR A 494 -17.51 2.80 -32.29
C TYR A 494 -18.81 2.11 -31.82
N TYR A 495 -18.85 1.68 -30.56
CA TYR A 495 -19.95 0.89 -29.99
C TYR A 495 -20.91 1.69 -29.12
N THR A 496 -20.70 3.00 -28.97
CA THR A 496 -21.52 3.86 -28.11
C THR A 496 -22.12 5.04 -28.86
N ASP A 497 -23.26 5.51 -28.37
CA ASP A 497 -23.90 6.76 -28.72
C ASP A 497 -24.15 7.63 -27.47
N ASP A 498 -24.90 8.73 -27.63
CA ASP A 498 -25.18 9.70 -26.57
C ASP A 498 -26.03 9.14 -25.42
N GLU A 499 -26.78 8.05 -25.65
CA GLU A 499 -27.65 7.41 -24.65
C GLU A 499 -26.98 6.19 -23.99
N SER A 500 -25.95 5.64 -24.63
CA SER A 500 -25.21 4.48 -24.15
C SER A 500 -24.64 4.68 -22.75
N VAL A 501 -24.55 3.59 -21.99
CA VAL A 501 -24.00 3.57 -20.63
C VAL A 501 -22.65 2.89 -20.62
N ILE A 502 -21.61 3.64 -20.23
CA ILE A 502 -20.24 3.14 -20.07
C ILE A 502 -19.97 2.95 -18.59
N TRP A 503 -19.77 1.71 -18.17
CA TRP A 503 -19.43 1.35 -16.81
C TRP A 503 -18.02 0.73 -16.75
N GLY A 504 -17.26 1.09 -15.73
CA GLY A 504 -15.85 0.68 -15.60
C GLY A 504 -15.50 0.27 -14.19
N PHE A 505 -14.88 -0.90 -14.03
CA PHE A 505 -14.56 -1.53 -12.75
C PHE A 505 -13.07 -1.87 -12.62
N PRO A 506 -12.48 -1.84 -11.41
CA PRO A 506 -13.06 -1.33 -10.16
C PRO A 506 -13.00 0.20 -10.05
N TYR A 507 -12.34 0.86 -11.01
CA TYR A 507 -12.02 2.28 -10.89
C TYR A 507 -11.87 3.04 -12.21
N THR A 508 -11.98 2.37 -13.35
CA THR A 508 -11.54 2.91 -14.63
C THR A 508 -12.60 3.83 -15.25
N LYS A 509 -12.54 5.13 -14.92
CA LYS A 509 -13.48 6.15 -15.42
C LYS A 509 -12.88 7.12 -16.44
N VAL A 510 -11.60 7.01 -16.75
CA VAL A 510 -10.95 7.89 -17.75
C VAL A 510 -11.59 7.81 -19.13
N TYR A 511 -12.10 6.64 -19.54
CA TYR A 511 -12.75 6.49 -20.85
C TYR A 511 -14.10 7.21 -20.91
N ASN A 512 -14.87 7.27 -19.82
CA ASN A 512 -16.06 8.14 -19.73
C ASN A 512 -15.71 9.60 -20.03
N LEU A 513 -14.59 10.09 -19.49
CA LEU A 513 -14.11 11.46 -19.72
C LEU A 513 -13.63 11.68 -21.15
N PHE A 514 -13.01 10.68 -21.78
CA PHE A 514 -12.56 10.78 -23.17
C PHE A 514 -13.73 10.82 -24.14
N GLN A 515 -14.76 10.00 -23.88
CA GLN A 515 -16.01 9.96 -24.63
C GLN A 515 -16.95 11.12 -24.30
N GLN A 516 -16.69 11.86 -23.20
CA GLN A 516 -17.63 12.84 -22.64
C GLN A 516 -19.02 12.24 -22.34
N ASN A 517 -19.06 10.95 -22.01
CA ASN A 517 -20.26 10.21 -21.64
C ASN A 517 -20.23 9.92 -20.14
N TYR A 518 -21.27 10.40 -19.44
CA TYR A 518 -21.41 10.34 -17.99
C TYR A 518 -22.72 9.66 -17.57
N ASN A 519 -23.33 8.93 -18.50
CA ASN A 519 -24.53 8.16 -18.22
C ASN A 519 -24.17 7.03 -17.26
N MET A 520 -25.06 6.79 -16.29
CA MET A 520 -24.87 5.76 -15.28
C MET A 520 -26.20 5.09 -15.00
N ASN A 521 -26.19 3.76 -14.99
CA ASN A 521 -27.28 2.92 -14.50
C ASN A 521 -27.14 2.58 -13.01
N GLY A 522 -25.97 2.86 -12.45
CA GLY A 522 -25.64 2.60 -11.06
C GLY A 522 -25.66 3.84 -10.16
N PHE A 523 -25.35 3.62 -8.89
CA PHE A 523 -25.24 4.65 -7.86
C PHE A 523 -23.79 4.92 -7.43
N VAL A 524 -22.86 4.00 -7.68
CA VAL A 524 -21.48 4.07 -7.17
C VAL A 524 -20.52 4.38 -8.30
N PRO A 525 -20.00 5.62 -8.42
CA PRO A 525 -19.05 5.94 -9.47
C PRO A 525 -17.67 5.34 -9.30
N VAL A 526 -17.28 4.86 -8.13
CA VAL A 526 -15.96 4.25 -7.93
C VAL A 526 -16.11 3.12 -6.93
N GLU A 527 -15.89 1.90 -7.42
CA GLU A 527 -16.17 0.65 -6.71
C GLU A 527 -14.93 0.09 -6.00
N PHE A 528 -13.81 0.81 -6.00
CA PHE A 528 -12.54 0.36 -5.47
C PHE A 528 -12.58 -0.05 -3.98
N TYR A 529 -11.70 -0.99 -3.62
CA TYR A 529 -11.88 -1.88 -2.47
C TYR A 529 -11.74 -1.19 -1.10
N ASP A 530 -10.96 -0.11 -0.99
CA ASP A 530 -10.78 0.65 0.26
C ASP A 530 -11.63 1.95 0.33
N VAL A 531 -12.45 2.20 -0.69
CA VAL A 531 -13.31 3.40 -0.80
C VAL A 531 -14.80 3.09 -0.78
N CYS A 532 -15.24 2.05 -1.50
CA CYS A 532 -16.66 1.69 -1.56
C CYS A 532 -17.03 0.72 -0.44
N ALA A 533 -18.04 1.08 0.34
CA ALA A 533 -18.55 0.27 1.44
C ALA A 533 -19.38 -0.93 0.96
N ASP A 534 -19.41 -1.99 1.78
CA ASP A 534 -19.91 -3.31 1.34
C ASP A 534 -21.39 -3.28 0.93
N ASP A 535 -22.23 -2.51 1.64
CA ASP A 535 -23.65 -2.40 1.34
C ASP A 535 -23.93 -1.64 0.04
N PHE A 536 -23.10 -0.65 -0.28
CA PHE A 536 -23.20 0.09 -1.54
C PHE A 536 -22.71 -0.75 -2.72
N ALA A 537 -21.61 -1.51 -2.56
CA ALA A 537 -21.16 -2.44 -3.59
C ALA A 537 -22.21 -3.52 -3.92
N LYS A 538 -22.87 -4.09 -2.89
CA LYS A 538 -23.95 -5.07 -3.08
C LYS A 538 -25.20 -4.47 -3.74
N LYS A 539 -25.55 -3.22 -3.40
CA LYS A 539 -26.65 -2.51 -4.06
C LYS A 539 -26.30 -2.19 -5.51
N GLU A 540 -25.05 -1.81 -5.77
CA GLU A 540 -24.56 -1.54 -7.11
C GLU A 540 -24.68 -2.77 -8.01
N ALA A 541 -24.25 -3.94 -7.52
CA ALA A 541 -24.39 -5.20 -8.26
C ALA A 541 -25.85 -5.49 -8.66
N LYS A 542 -26.82 -5.18 -7.78
CA LYS A 542 -28.25 -5.34 -8.09
C LYS A 542 -28.72 -4.34 -9.15
N LEU A 543 -28.31 -3.07 -9.04
CA LEU A 543 -28.67 -2.05 -10.02
C LEU A 543 -28.11 -2.36 -11.40
N LEU A 544 -26.88 -2.88 -11.47
CA LEU A 544 -26.24 -3.33 -12.71
C LEU A 544 -26.94 -4.55 -13.32
N ALA A 545 -27.44 -5.47 -12.49
CA ALA A 545 -28.25 -6.61 -12.95
C ALA A 545 -29.65 -6.19 -13.45
N GLU A 546 -30.24 -5.15 -12.87
CA GLU A 546 -31.54 -4.61 -13.31
C GLU A 546 -31.42 -3.72 -14.56
N ASN A 547 -30.30 -3.01 -14.70
CA ASN A 547 -30.05 -2.02 -15.75
C ASN A 547 -28.63 -2.19 -16.29
N GLU A 548 -28.48 -3.18 -17.19
CA GLU A 548 -27.18 -3.57 -17.73
C GLU A 548 -26.50 -2.43 -18.50
N PRO A 549 -25.21 -2.17 -18.27
CA PRO A 549 -24.46 -1.19 -19.06
C PRO A 549 -24.21 -1.69 -20.48
N ASP A 550 -24.26 -0.78 -21.47
CA ASP A 550 -23.93 -1.13 -22.85
C ASP A 550 -22.48 -1.55 -23.02
N ILE A 551 -21.57 -0.88 -22.29
CA ILE A 551 -20.14 -1.16 -22.27
C ILE A 551 -19.65 -1.42 -20.85
N VAL A 552 -18.98 -2.55 -20.65
CA VAL A 552 -18.23 -2.86 -19.44
C VAL A 552 -16.74 -2.76 -19.72
N ILE A 553 -16.06 -1.88 -18.99
CA ILE A 553 -14.60 -1.76 -18.98
C ILE A 553 -14.08 -2.43 -17.71
N TRP A 554 -13.62 -3.68 -17.85
CA TRP A 554 -13.06 -4.44 -16.74
C TRP A 554 -11.55 -4.27 -16.68
N THR A 555 -11.04 -3.70 -15.59
CA THR A 555 -9.60 -3.65 -15.32
C THR A 555 -9.24 -4.77 -14.37
N ASP A 556 -8.50 -5.73 -14.89
CA ASP A 556 -8.10 -6.93 -14.19
C ASP A 556 -6.91 -6.65 -13.25
N ILE A 557 -7.08 -6.99 -11.98
CA ILE A 557 -6.08 -6.73 -10.92
C ILE A 557 -6.00 -7.95 -9.98
N PRO A 558 -5.42 -9.09 -10.44
CA PRO A 558 -5.38 -10.33 -9.66
C PRO A 558 -4.74 -10.15 -8.28
N GLY A 559 -5.31 -10.79 -7.26
CA GLY A 559 -4.84 -10.74 -5.87
C GLY A 559 -5.16 -9.45 -5.11
N CYS A 560 -5.64 -8.40 -5.79
CA CYS A 560 -5.84 -7.10 -5.15
C CYS A 560 -7.01 -7.12 -4.15
N ILE A 561 -8.14 -7.69 -4.52
CA ILE A 561 -9.32 -7.75 -3.65
C ILE A 561 -9.04 -8.64 -2.43
N GLU A 562 -8.31 -9.74 -2.60
CA GLU A 562 -7.89 -10.66 -1.54
C GLU A 562 -6.96 -9.96 -0.53
N VAL A 563 -5.98 -9.18 -1.01
CA VAL A 563 -5.12 -8.37 -0.12
C VAL A 563 -5.97 -7.39 0.70
N HIS A 564 -6.97 -6.75 0.09
CA HIS A 564 -7.85 -5.83 0.82
C HIS A 564 -8.78 -6.55 1.80
N GLU A 565 -9.26 -7.75 1.47
CA GLU A 565 -10.02 -8.62 2.39
C GLU A 565 -9.17 -8.99 3.62
N VAL A 566 -7.90 -9.38 3.42
CA VAL A 566 -6.96 -9.66 4.52
C VAL A 566 -6.72 -8.42 5.37
N VAL A 567 -6.44 -7.27 4.75
CA VAL A 567 -6.06 -6.03 5.45
C VAL A 567 -7.24 -5.38 6.18
N TYR A 568 -8.42 -5.31 5.56
CA TYR A 568 -9.55 -4.52 6.05
C TYR A 568 -10.72 -5.35 6.57
N ARG A 569 -10.73 -6.67 6.33
CA ARG A 569 -11.82 -7.58 6.74
C ARG A 569 -11.34 -8.82 7.47
N ASN A 570 -10.06 -8.92 7.84
CA ASN A 570 -9.45 -10.11 8.44
C ASN A 570 -9.73 -11.38 7.60
N GLY A 571 -9.69 -11.26 6.28
CA GLY A 571 -9.94 -12.33 5.32
C GLY A 571 -11.42 -12.58 4.99
N ASN A 572 -12.38 -11.83 5.55
CA ASN A 572 -13.78 -11.94 5.13
C ASN A 572 -14.01 -11.26 3.77
N PRO A 573 -14.95 -11.76 2.94
CA PRO A 573 -15.21 -11.20 1.62
C PRO A 573 -15.67 -9.73 1.65
N LEU A 574 -15.20 -8.95 0.69
CA LEU A 574 -15.66 -7.58 0.45
C LEU A 574 -16.99 -7.56 -0.31
N GLY A 575 -17.79 -6.49 -0.16
CA GLY A 575 -19.08 -6.38 -0.87
C GLY A 575 -18.95 -6.39 -2.40
N GLN A 576 -17.80 -5.99 -2.92
CA GLN A 576 -17.43 -5.99 -4.34
C GLN A 576 -17.43 -7.40 -4.96
N ARG A 577 -17.33 -8.45 -4.14
CA ARG A 577 -17.56 -9.83 -4.58
C ARG A 577 -18.93 -10.03 -5.22
N ALA A 578 -19.95 -9.26 -4.81
CA ALA A 578 -21.26 -9.30 -5.46
C ALA A 578 -21.23 -8.77 -6.90
N ILE A 579 -20.38 -7.78 -7.19
CA ILE A 579 -20.18 -7.23 -8.54
C ILE A 579 -19.39 -8.24 -9.39
N GLN A 580 -18.34 -8.84 -8.84
CA GLN A 580 -17.63 -9.96 -9.50
C GLN A 580 -18.60 -11.11 -9.82
N LYS A 581 -19.46 -11.49 -8.88
CA LYS A 581 -20.46 -12.54 -9.10
C LYS A 581 -21.37 -12.20 -10.28
N TRP A 582 -22.05 -11.05 -10.20
CA TRP A 582 -22.95 -10.62 -11.27
C TRP A 582 -22.24 -10.64 -12.63
N PHE A 583 -21.06 -10.02 -12.73
CA PHE A 583 -20.38 -9.96 -14.01
C PHE A 583 -19.89 -11.34 -14.49
N SER A 584 -19.43 -12.20 -13.58
CA SER A 584 -19.06 -13.59 -13.90
C SER A 584 -20.23 -14.37 -14.50
N ASP A 585 -21.44 -14.14 -14.01
CA ASP A 585 -22.66 -14.84 -14.44
C ASP A 585 -23.09 -14.42 -15.86
N VAL A 586 -22.83 -13.17 -16.27
CA VAL A 586 -23.32 -12.60 -17.53
C VAL A 586 -22.24 -12.37 -18.60
N LYS A 587 -20.95 -12.32 -18.24
CA LYS A 587 -19.87 -11.89 -19.15
C LYS A 587 -19.70 -12.73 -20.41
N ASP A 588 -20.06 -14.02 -20.34
CA ASP A 588 -19.92 -14.97 -21.45
C ASP A 588 -21.27 -15.30 -22.14
N SER A 589 -22.40 -14.86 -21.58
CA SER A 589 -23.74 -15.07 -22.13
C SER A 589 -24.30 -13.79 -22.76
N ASP A 590 -24.33 -12.73 -21.97
CA ASP A 590 -25.06 -11.50 -22.29
C ASP A 590 -24.11 -10.45 -22.87
N TYR A 591 -22.80 -10.65 -22.71
CA TYR A 591 -21.77 -9.79 -23.25
C TYR A 591 -20.86 -10.52 -24.24
N THR A 592 -20.25 -9.72 -25.11
CA THR A 592 -19.17 -10.16 -26.00
C THR A 592 -17.91 -9.35 -25.70
N LEU A 593 -16.77 -10.02 -25.54
CA LEU A 593 -15.46 -9.37 -25.46
C LEU A 593 -15.12 -8.73 -26.81
N VAL A 594 -15.13 -7.40 -26.87
CA VAL A 594 -14.82 -6.64 -28.09
C VAL A 594 -13.42 -6.04 -28.06
N GLY A 595 -12.82 -5.86 -26.88
CA GLY A 595 -11.54 -5.17 -26.72
C GLY A 595 -10.66 -5.75 -25.62
N GLN A 596 -9.35 -5.87 -25.86
CA GLN A 596 -8.37 -6.16 -24.82
C GLN A 596 -7.01 -5.51 -25.11
N VAL A 597 -6.48 -4.77 -24.14
CA VAL A 597 -5.07 -4.33 -24.12
C VAL A 597 -4.50 -4.52 -22.72
N GLY A 598 -3.56 -5.46 -22.58
CA GLY A 598 -2.96 -5.78 -21.29
C GLY A 598 -4.03 -6.34 -20.34
N ASN A 599 -4.21 -5.68 -19.21
CA ASN A 599 -5.18 -6.04 -18.18
C ASN A 599 -6.52 -5.29 -18.29
N ILE A 600 -6.76 -4.53 -19.36
CA ILE A 600 -8.05 -3.85 -19.58
C ILE A 600 -8.84 -4.62 -20.64
N PHE A 601 -10.04 -5.03 -20.27
CA PHE A 601 -10.99 -5.77 -21.11
C PHE A 601 -12.23 -4.91 -21.33
N VAL A 602 -12.72 -4.87 -22.56
CA VAL A 602 -13.92 -4.11 -22.95
C VAL A 602 -14.94 -5.07 -23.52
N TYR A 603 -16.09 -5.12 -22.87
CA TYR A 603 -17.21 -5.99 -23.23
C TYR A 603 -18.39 -5.14 -23.71
N LYS A 604 -19.09 -5.64 -24.72
CA LYS A 604 -20.30 -5.04 -25.28
C LYS A 604 -21.50 -5.93 -24.96
N LEU A 605 -22.59 -5.32 -24.51
CA LEU A 605 -23.87 -6.01 -24.29
C LEU A 605 -24.46 -6.53 -25.62
N ASN A 606 -24.96 -7.77 -25.64
CA ASN A 606 -25.51 -8.48 -26.79
C ASN A 606 -26.96 -8.03 -27.10
N ASN A 607 -27.15 -6.76 -27.46
CA ASN A 607 -28.47 -6.15 -27.70
C ASN A 607 -28.75 -5.89 -29.20
N GLU A 608 -28.66 -6.95 -30.02
CA GLU A 608 -28.99 -6.97 -31.47
C GLU A 608 -28.00 -6.27 -32.42
N VAL A 609 -27.06 -5.46 -31.94
CA VAL A 609 -25.97 -4.92 -32.77
C VAL A 609 -24.93 -6.02 -32.99
N ALA A 610 -24.71 -6.42 -34.25
CA ALA A 610 -23.69 -7.40 -34.59
C ALA A 610 -22.30 -6.88 -34.22
N VAL A 611 -21.53 -7.69 -33.50
CA VAL A 611 -20.12 -7.42 -33.23
C VAL A 611 -19.32 -7.66 -34.51
N ASP A 612 -18.92 -6.60 -35.18
CA ASP A 612 -18.15 -6.64 -36.43
C ASP A 612 -16.72 -6.08 -36.29
N TYR A 613 -16.45 -5.39 -35.18
CA TYR A 613 -15.14 -4.85 -34.86
C TYR A 613 -14.66 -5.35 -33.49
N THR A 614 -13.64 -6.21 -33.48
CA THR A 614 -13.00 -6.65 -32.23
C THR A 614 -11.51 -6.39 -32.28
N PHE A 615 -10.93 -6.18 -31.11
CA PHE A 615 -9.57 -5.75 -30.97
C PHE A 615 -8.91 -6.38 -29.74
N ILE A 616 -8.13 -7.44 -29.94
CA ILE A 616 -7.51 -8.18 -28.84
C ILE A 616 -5.99 -8.17 -28.99
N THR A 617 -5.30 -7.54 -28.05
CA THR A 617 -3.84 -7.47 -27.97
C THR A 617 -3.38 -8.25 -26.73
N ARG A 618 -2.56 -9.31 -26.95
CA ARG A 618 -2.24 -10.41 -26.01
C ARG A 618 -3.42 -11.36 -25.71
N LYS A 619 -3.72 -12.23 -26.68
CA LYS A 619 -4.79 -13.25 -26.59
C LYS A 619 -4.68 -14.22 -25.40
N THR A 620 -3.51 -14.36 -24.78
CA THR A 620 -3.27 -15.28 -23.66
C THR A 620 -3.58 -14.68 -22.29
N ALA A 621 -3.73 -13.36 -22.16
CA ALA A 621 -4.09 -12.74 -20.89
C ALA A 621 -5.56 -13.03 -20.56
N LYS A 622 -5.79 -13.69 -19.43
CA LYS A 622 -7.13 -14.07 -18.95
C LYS A 622 -7.68 -12.97 -18.04
N ASN A 623 -9.00 -12.78 -18.05
CA ASN A 623 -9.69 -11.89 -17.11
C ASN A 623 -9.96 -12.64 -15.80
N GLU A 624 -8.90 -12.84 -15.01
CA GLU A 624 -8.94 -13.72 -13.83
C GLU A 624 -9.86 -13.16 -12.74
N THR A 625 -9.88 -11.84 -12.53
CA THR A 625 -10.70 -11.21 -11.49
C THR A 625 -12.17 -11.09 -11.83
N SER A 626 -12.57 -11.26 -13.09
CA SER A 626 -13.99 -11.33 -13.45
C SER A 626 -14.64 -12.64 -13.02
N TYR A 627 -13.84 -13.69 -12.83
CA TYR A 627 -14.35 -14.96 -12.36
C TYR A 627 -14.66 -14.83 -10.87
N TYR A 628 -15.94 -14.99 -10.54
CA TYR A 628 -16.34 -15.26 -9.17
C TYR A 628 -16.42 -16.77 -9.04
N PRO A 629 -15.45 -17.45 -8.39
CA PRO A 629 -15.73 -18.79 -7.94
C PRO A 629 -16.94 -18.63 -7.04
N GLU A 630 -18.09 -19.20 -7.43
CA GLU A 630 -19.14 -19.41 -6.46
C GLU A 630 -18.43 -20.01 -5.27
N LYS A 631 -18.40 -19.27 -4.14
CA LYS A 631 -17.78 -19.79 -2.94
C LYS A 631 -18.35 -21.18 -2.80
N VAL A 632 -17.48 -22.17 -2.98
CA VAL A 632 -17.73 -23.55 -2.59
C VAL A 632 -18.35 -23.40 -1.24
N SER A 633 -19.62 -23.79 -1.20
CA SER A 633 -20.46 -23.75 -0.03
C SER A 633 -19.58 -24.05 1.16
N PHE A 634 -19.64 -23.21 2.21
CA PHE A 634 -19.41 -23.77 3.54
C PHE A 634 -20.20 -25.07 3.52
N VAL A 635 -19.52 -26.21 3.64
CA VAL A 635 -20.24 -27.46 3.78
C VAL A 635 -20.92 -27.27 5.13
N GLU A 636 -22.18 -26.80 5.11
CA GLU A 636 -22.94 -26.44 6.31
C GLU A 636 -23.04 -27.66 7.23
N ASP A 637 -22.83 -28.85 6.67
CA ASP A 637 -22.65 -30.13 7.33
C ASP A 637 -21.32 -30.81 6.95
N SER A 638 -20.18 -30.12 7.06
CA SER A 638 -18.88 -30.82 7.03
C SER A 638 -18.87 -31.84 8.17
N LYS A 639 -18.55 -33.10 7.85
CA LYS A 639 -18.38 -34.14 8.88
C LYS A 639 -17.16 -33.88 9.78
N LEU A 640 -16.28 -32.97 9.37
CA LEU A 640 -15.04 -32.63 10.08
C LEU A 640 -15.33 -31.66 11.24
N GLU A 641 -14.70 -31.90 12.38
CA GLU A 641 -14.77 -30.98 13.52
C GLU A 641 -14.11 -29.64 13.15
N GLY A 642 -14.82 -28.52 13.29
CA GLY A 642 -14.27 -27.20 12.98
C GLY A 642 -15.27 -26.28 12.28
N LYS A 643 -14.77 -25.15 11.78
CA LYS A 643 -15.55 -24.22 10.93
C LYS A 643 -14.81 -23.82 9.66
N GLY A 644 -13.67 -24.43 9.37
CA GLY A 644 -12.85 -24.07 8.21
C GLY A 644 -12.24 -22.67 8.28
N THR A 645 -12.13 -22.06 9.46
CA THR A 645 -11.58 -20.69 9.63
C THR A 645 -10.20 -20.74 10.28
N VAL A 646 -9.40 -19.67 10.15
CA VAL A 646 -8.07 -19.55 10.81
C VAL A 646 -8.09 -19.94 12.30
N LYS A 647 -9.12 -19.51 13.05
CA LYS A 647 -9.22 -19.76 14.50
C LYS A 647 -9.86 -21.12 14.84
N ARG A 648 -10.58 -21.70 13.88
CA ARG A 648 -11.32 -22.96 14.03
C ARG A 648 -11.22 -23.73 12.70
N PRO A 649 -10.04 -24.25 12.36
CA PRO A 649 -9.85 -25.01 11.13
C PRO A 649 -10.68 -26.29 11.19
N TYR A 650 -10.97 -26.91 10.04
CA TYR A 650 -11.43 -28.28 10.02
C TYR A 650 -10.29 -29.21 10.46
N LEU A 651 -10.55 -30.04 11.44
CA LEU A 651 -9.57 -30.95 12.02
C LEU A 651 -9.57 -32.25 11.22
N ILE A 652 -8.37 -32.72 10.87
CA ILE A 652 -8.15 -34.06 10.33
C ILE A 652 -7.63 -34.93 11.47
N GLN A 653 -8.53 -35.69 12.09
CA GLN A 653 -8.29 -36.44 13.32
C GLN A 653 -8.15 -37.95 13.09
N SER A 654 -8.48 -38.43 11.90
CA SER A 654 -8.33 -39.84 11.51
C SER A 654 -8.12 -40.02 10.01
N ILE A 655 -7.89 -41.27 9.59
CA ILE A 655 -7.81 -41.61 8.17
C ILE A 655 -9.15 -41.36 7.46
N GLU A 656 -10.28 -41.63 8.12
CA GLU A 656 -11.61 -41.41 7.56
C GLU A 656 -11.89 -39.93 7.30
N ASP A 657 -11.41 -39.04 8.17
CA ASP A 657 -11.47 -37.59 7.95
C ASP A 657 -10.65 -37.16 6.74
N PHE A 658 -9.47 -37.78 6.57
CA PHE A 658 -8.56 -37.48 5.46
C PHE A 658 -9.10 -37.98 4.12
N GLU A 659 -9.71 -39.17 4.10
CA GLU A 659 -10.42 -39.71 2.94
C GLU A 659 -11.66 -38.89 2.60
N TYR A 660 -12.44 -38.48 3.61
CA TYR A 660 -13.57 -37.57 3.39
C TYR A 660 -13.11 -36.24 2.78
N PHE A 661 -12.04 -35.65 3.31
CA PHE A 661 -11.43 -34.45 2.75
C PHE A 661 -11.04 -34.61 1.27
N ARG A 662 -10.33 -35.70 0.93
CA ARG A 662 -9.99 -36.05 -0.46
C ARG A 662 -11.24 -36.10 -1.33
N ASP A 663 -12.25 -36.87 -0.91
CA ASP A 663 -13.45 -37.11 -1.70
C ASP A 663 -14.23 -35.82 -1.93
N GLN A 664 -14.24 -34.89 -0.96
CA GLN A 664 -14.86 -33.59 -1.15
C GLN A 664 -14.12 -32.73 -2.18
N VAL A 665 -12.78 -32.69 -2.14
CA VAL A 665 -11.98 -31.99 -3.16
C VAL A 665 -12.28 -32.56 -4.54
N ASN A 666 -12.22 -33.88 -4.67
CA ASN A 666 -12.42 -34.58 -5.95
C ASN A 666 -13.86 -34.50 -6.48
N ALA A 667 -14.83 -34.18 -5.61
CA ALA A 667 -16.21 -33.88 -5.99
C ALA A 667 -16.40 -32.42 -6.48
N GLY A 668 -15.34 -31.61 -6.57
CA GLY A 668 -15.37 -30.22 -7.05
C GLY A 668 -15.41 -29.16 -5.96
N ASN A 669 -15.26 -29.53 -4.68
CA ASN A 669 -15.16 -28.55 -3.60
C ASN A 669 -13.70 -28.07 -3.46
N SER A 670 -13.36 -26.95 -4.11
CA SER A 670 -11.99 -26.41 -4.08
C SER A 670 -11.48 -26.01 -2.69
N PHE A 671 -12.39 -25.65 -1.78
CA PHE A 671 -12.07 -25.16 -0.42
C PHE A 671 -11.24 -23.87 -0.38
N ASP A 672 -11.35 -23.01 -1.39
CA ASP A 672 -10.65 -21.72 -1.40
C ASP A 672 -10.93 -20.87 -0.13
N GLY A 673 -9.86 -20.42 0.53
CA GLY A 673 -9.90 -19.68 1.79
C GLY A 673 -10.30 -20.50 3.04
N ILE A 674 -10.47 -21.82 2.91
CA ILE A 674 -10.82 -22.72 4.02
C ILE A 674 -9.57 -23.34 4.64
N TYR A 675 -9.54 -23.42 5.96
CA TYR A 675 -8.40 -23.90 6.75
C TYR A 675 -8.63 -25.33 7.27
N PHE A 676 -7.66 -26.21 7.05
CA PHE A 676 -7.57 -27.56 7.58
C PHE A 676 -6.33 -27.70 8.48
N LYS A 677 -6.44 -28.46 9.57
CA LYS A 677 -5.33 -28.74 10.49
C LYS A 677 -5.32 -30.21 10.90
N GLN A 678 -4.20 -30.88 10.71
CA GLN A 678 -4.01 -32.27 11.12
C GLN A 678 -3.74 -32.36 12.64
N THR A 679 -4.31 -33.37 13.31
CA THR A 679 -4.13 -33.56 14.76
C THR A 679 -3.63 -34.95 15.15
N CYS A 680 -3.37 -35.82 14.18
CA CYS A 680 -2.82 -37.15 14.39
C CYS A 680 -1.93 -37.57 13.21
N ASP A 681 -1.09 -38.57 13.39
CA ASP A 681 -0.37 -39.19 12.27
C ASP A 681 -1.37 -40.03 11.45
N ILE A 682 -1.34 -39.89 10.12
CA ILE A 682 -2.26 -40.58 9.19
C ILE A 682 -1.52 -41.73 8.51
N GLN A 683 -2.10 -42.93 8.59
CA GLN A 683 -1.59 -44.12 7.93
C GLN A 683 -2.50 -44.50 6.77
N LEU A 684 -1.98 -44.36 5.55
CA LEU A 684 -2.63 -44.83 4.32
C LEU A 684 -2.41 -46.35 4.16
N ASP A 685 -3.34 -47.01 3.48
CA ASP A 685 -3.24 -48.43 3.13
C ASP A 685 -2.32 -48.60 1.92
N SER A 686 -1.10 -49.08 2.14
CA SER A 686 -0.13 -49.30 1.07
C SER A 686 -0.44 -50.52 0.18
N SER A 687 -1.55 -51.23 0.41
CA SER A 687 -2.05 -52.29 -0.47
C SER A 687 -3.01 -51.77 -1.55
N VAL A 688 -3.45 -50.52 -1.44
CA VAL A 688 -4.38 -49.86 -2.37
C VAL A 688 -3.72 -48.61 -2.94
N SER A 689 -3.81 -48.43 -4.26
CA SER A 689 -3.32 -47.20 -4.89
C SER A 689 -4.17 -46.01 -4.44
N TRP A 690 -3.52 -45.01 -3.85
CA TRP A 690 -4.16 -43.79 -3.39
C TRP A 690 -4.68 -42.95 -4.57
N GLU A 691 -5.89 -42.42 -4.44
CA GLU A 691 -6.43 -41.42 -5.36
C GLU A 691 -5.98 -40.02 -4.90
N ALA A 692 -5.36 -39.25 -5.78
CA ALA A 692 -4.82 -37.93 -5.46
C ALA A 692 -5.91 -36.97 -4.97
N ILE A 693 -5.54 -36.09 -4.03
CA ILE A 693 -6.39 -34.95 -3.62
C ILE A 693 -6.28 -33.87 -4.69
N GLY A 694 -7.40 -33.51 -5.29
CA GLY A 694 -7.44 -32.65 -6.46
C GLY A 694 -7.01 -33.41 -7.71
N ASN A 695 -7.87 -34.32 -8.14
CA ASN A 695 -7.59 -35.30 -9.19
C ASN A 695 -7.57 -34.75 -10.64
N SER A 696 -7.88 -33.47 -10.84
CA SER A 696 -7.93 -32.83 -12.16
C SER A 696 -7.73 -31.31 -12.07
N GLU A 697 -7.44 -30.65 -13.20
CA GLU A 697 -7.33 -29.18 -13.28
C GLU A 697 -8.65 -28.49 -12.91
N GLU A 698 -9.79 -29.14 -13.17
CA GLU A 698 -11.13 -28.64 -12.86
C GLU A 698 -11.48 -28.77 -11.37
N ASN A 699 -10.84 -29.70 -10.65
CA ASN A 699 -11.07 -29.95 -9.23
C ASN A 699 -9.80 -29.74 -8.38
N PRO A 700 -9.14 -28.57 -8.41
CA PRO A 700 -7.91 -28.37 -7.66
C PRO A 700 -8.21 -28.12 -6.17
N PHE A 701 -7.26 -28.49 -5.30
CA PHE A 701 -7.29 -28.04 -3.92
C PHE A 701 -6.81 -26.58 -3.79
N ALA A 702 -7.71 -25.69 -3.37
CA ALA A 702 -7.51 -24.24 -3.22
C ALA A 702 -7.41 -23.77 -1.75
N GLY A 703 -7.64 -24.66 -0.77
CA GLY A 703 -7.61 -24.31 0.65
C GLY A 703 -6.21 -24.21 1.27
N ILE A 704 -6.17 -24.08 2.60
CA ILE A 704 -4.94 -24.13 3.41
C ILE A 704 -4.93 -25.45 4.20
N TYR A 705 -3.97 -26.34 3.92
CA TYR A 705 -3.76 -27.56 4.67
C TYR A 705 -2.51 -27.45 5.56
N ASP A 706 -2.69 -27.42 6.88
CA ASP A 706 -1.63 -27.40 7.88
C ASP A 706 -1.42 -28.81 8.49
N GLY A 707 -0.32 -29.46 8.13
CA GLY A 707 0.06 -30.78 8.65
C GLY A 707 0.44 -30.78 10.14
N ASN A 708 0.63 -29.60 10.74
CA ASN A 708 0.79 -29.41 12.19
C ASN A 708 1.89 -30.30 12.83
N GLY A 709 2.91 -30.67 12.06
CA GLY A 709 4.03 -31.51 12.52
C GLY A 709 3.70 -33.00 12.64
N TYR A 710 2.50 -33.41 12.23
CA TYR A 710 2.14 -34.81 12.05
C TYR A 710 2.54 -35.30 10.66
N SER A 711 2.62 -36.62 10.52
CA SER A 711 3.06 -37.30 9.31
C SER A 711 1.93 -38.07 8.62
N ILE A 712 2.09 -38.24 7.31
CA ILE A 712 1.30 -39.13 6.48
C ILE A 712 2.24 -40.22 5.97
N SER A 713 1.93 -41.48 6.22
CA SER A 713 2.75 -42.63 5.81
C SER A 713 1.94 -43.70 5.08
N GLY A 714 2.62 -44.58 4.36
CA GLY A 714 1.97 -45.65 3.58
C GLY A 714 1.39 -45.20 2.24
N LEU A 715 1.76 -44.01 1.75
CA LEU A 715 1.35 -43.52 0.43
C LEU A 715 1.88 -44.44 -0.66
N TYR A 716 0.99 -45.18 -1.31
CA TYR A 716 1.29 -46.03 -2.45
C TYR A 716 0.45 -45.58 -3.65
N MET A 717 1.08 -45.32 -4.79
CA MET A 717 0.42 -44.91 -6.02
C MET A 717 1.12 -45.54 -7.22
N LEU A 718 0.39 -46.24 -8.09
CA LEU A 718 0.92 -46.74 -9.37
C LEU A 718 -0.11 -46.52 -10.48
N SER A 719 0.33 -45.97 -11.61
CA SER A 719 -0.48 -45.83 -12.82
C SER A 719 0.29 -46.28 -14.07
N ASP A 720 -0.35 -47.13 -14.88
CA ASP A 720 0.16 -47.60 -16.17
C ASP A 720 -0.25 -46.68 -17.34
N ASN A 721 -1.05 -45.64 -17.07
CA ASN A 721 -1.67 -44.75 -18.07
C ASN A 721 -0.91 -43.44 -18.28
N ASP A 722 0.36 -43.37 -17.90
CA ASP A 722 1.16 -42.14 -17.99
C ASP A 722 0.56 -40.95 -17.19
N GLU A 723 -0.02 -41.19 -16.01
CA GLU A 723 -0.62 -40.14 -15.17
C GLU A 723 0.39 -39.40 -14.29
N ASP A 724 0.00 -38.18 -13.89
CA ASP A 724 0.72 -37.32 -12.95
C ASP A 724 0.28 -37.61 -11.51
N LEU A 725 1.19 -38.12 -10.67
CA LEU A 725 0.82 -38.67 -9.37
C LEU A 725 1.54 -37.96 -8.21
N ALA A 726 0.75 -37.54 -7.23
CA ALA A 726 1.21 -37.05 -5.94
C ALA A 726 0.08 -37.15 -4.90
N LEU A 727 0.39 -36.97 -3.62
CA LEU A 727 -0.64 -36.91 -2.56
C LEU A 727 -1.73 -35.88 -2.91
N PHE A 728 -1.30 -34.71 -3.39
CA PHE A 728 -2.15 -33.70 -4.01
C PHE A 728 -1.85 -33.61 -5.52
N GLY A 729 -2.84 -33.91 -6.36
CA GLY A 729 -2.68 -33.90 -7.82
C GLY A 729 -2.53 -32.48 -8.35
N TRP A 730 -3.58 -31.67 -8.17
CA TRP A 730 -3.67 -30.28 -8.59
C TRP A 730 -3.93 -29.35 -7.41
N ILE A 731 -3.09 -28.32 -7.26
CA ILE A 731 -3.18 -27.34 -6.17
C ILE A 731 -3.19 -25.89 -6.69
N THR A 732 -4.05 -25.07 -6.09
CA THR A 732 -4.00 -23.59 -6.17
C THR A 732 -3.88 -22.96 -4.77
N GLY A 733 -4.08 -23.77 -3.73
CA GLY A 733 -4.02 -23.39 -2.31
C GLY A 733 -2.63 -23.53 -1.70
N THR A 734 -2.58 -23.66 -0.37
CA THR A 734 -1.33 -23.78 0.41
C THR A 734 -1.27 -25.11 1.15
N ILE A 735 -0.18 -25.85 0.98
CA ILE A 735 0.18 -27.01 1.81
C ILE A 735 1.35 -26.61 2.70
N ALA A 736 1.18 -26.74 4.01
CA ALA A 736 2.19 -26.32 4.98
C ALA A 736 2.40 -27.32 6.11
N ASN A 737 3.60 -27.32 6.69
CA ASN A 737 3.98 -28.11 7.87
C ASN A 737 3.69 -29.61 7.75
N LEU A 738 3.68 -30.13 6.52
CA LEU A 738 3.31 -31.51 6.23
C LEU A 738 4.55 -32.39 6.07
N SER A 739 4.53 -33.57 6.71
CA SER A 739 5.55 -34.61 6.52
C SER A 739 4.97 -35.84 5.83
N VAL A 740 5.35 -36.13 4.59
CA VAL A 740 5.02 -37.38 3.90
C VAL A 740 6.20 -38.34 4.05
N LYS A 741 5.98 -39.53 4.62
CA LYS A 741 7.05 -40.48 4.94
C LYS A 741 6.87 -41.81 4.21
N ASN A 742 7.97 -42.31 3.65
CA ASN A 742 8.05 -43.62 2.99
C ASN A 742 7.00 -43.77 1.86
N ALA A 743 6.83 -42.75 1.03
CA ALA A 743 5.96 -42.83 -0.15
C ALA A 743 6.53 -43.79 -1.20
N TRP A 744 5.66 -44.45 -1.97
CA TRP A 744 6.04 -45.25 -3.12
C TRP A 744 5.12 -44.90 -4.29
N ILE A 745 5.63 -44.15 -5.26
CA ILE A 745 4.83 -43.52 -6.32
C ILE A 745 5.42 -43.87 -7.68
N GLY A 746 4.60 -44.35 -8.61
CA GLY A 746 5.02 -44.58 -9.99
C GLY A 746 4.00 -44.22 -11.06
N GLY A 747 4.41 -43.40 -12.03
CA GLY A 747 3.57 -42.80 -13.08
C GLY A 747 4.43 -42.13 -14.16
N GLN A 748 3.87 -41.23 -14.99
CA GLN A 748 4.67 -40.48 -15.98
C GLN A 748 5.47 -39.36 -15.30
N TYR A 749 4.77 -38.49 -14.55
CA TYR A 749 5.39 -37.45 -13.74
C TYR A 749 4.95 -37.58 -12.28
N VAL A 750 5.92 -37.57 -11.35
CA VAL A 750 5.64 -37.96 -9.96
C VAL A 750 6.23 -37.01 -8.94
N ALA A 751 5.51 -36.82 -7.82
CA ALA A 751 6.01 -36.10 -6.65
C ALA A 751 5.40 -36.63 -5.36
N CYS A 752 6.07 -36.45 -4.22
CA CYS A 752 5.52 -36.90 -2.94
C CYS A 752 4.34 -36.05 -2.45
N ILE A 753 4.39 -34.72 -2.64
CA ILE A 753 3.41 -33.80 -2.06
C ILE A 753 2.46 -33.24 -3.13
N ALA A 754 2.97 -32.58 -4.17
CA ALA A 754 2.13 -31.90 -5.17
C ALA A 754 2.62 -32.10 -6.61
N CYS A 755 1.73 -32.40 -7.56
CA CYS A 755 2.15 -32.57 -8.96
C CYS A 755 1.99 -31.30 -9.80
N ASN A 756 0.81 -30.70 -9.85
CA ASN A 756 0.48 -29.61 -10.78
C ASN A 756 -0.24 -28.43 -10.10
N GLY A 757 -0.23 -27.28 -10.76
CA GLY A 757 -1.04 -26.11 -10.42
C GLY A 757 -0.25 -24.86 -9.98
N ASN A 758 -0.94 -23.88 -9.40
CA ASN A 758 -0.37 -22.57 -9.02
C ASN A 758 -0.27 -22.36 -7.51
N GLY A 759 -0.43 -23.43 -6.73
CA GLY A 759 -0.40 -23.42 -5.26
C GLY A 759 1.01 -23.33 -4.66
N ARG A 760 1.07 -23.28 -3.33
CA ARG A 760 2.28 -23.06 -2.54
C ARG A 760 2.57 -24.28 -1.68
N VAL A 761 3.83 -24.74 -1.62
CA VAL A 761 4.26 -25.83 -0.72
C VAL A 761 5.34 -25.30 0.22
N ILE A 762 5.05 -25.24 1.51
CA ILE A 762 5.88 -24.49 2.47
C ILE A 762 6.17 -25.32 3.72
N ASN A 763 7.42 -25.38 4.14
CA ASN A 763 7.82 -26.02 5.40
C ASN A 763 7.44 -27.51 5.46
N CYS A 764 7.68 -28.24 4.37
CA CYS A 764 7.27 -29.64 4.23
C CYS A 764 8.45 -30.60 4.13
N TYR A 765 8.25 -31.82 4.60
CA TYR A 765 9.19 -32.93 4.50
C TYR A 765 8.59 -34.03 3.61
N ALA A 766 9.39 -34.62 2.74
CA ALA A 766 9.01 -35.79 1.96
C ALA A 766 10.10 -36.86 1.98
N SER A 767 9.72 -38.13 2.13
CA SER A 767 10.60 -39.26 1.85
C SER A 767 9.89 -40.38 1.12
N GLY A 768 10.60 -41.08 0.24
CA GLY A 768 10.00 -42.15 -0.54
C GLY A 768 10.80 -42.63 -1.75
N ILE A 769 10.22 -43.55 -2.51
CA ILE A 769 10.72 -44.08 -3.78
C ILE A 769 9.81 -43.60 -4.90
N LEU A 770 10.39 -42.93 -5.90
CA LEU A 770 9.72 -42.38 -7.07
C LEU A 770 10.12 -43.15 -8.33
N TYR A 771 9.14 -43.54 -9.15
CA TYR A 771 9.33 -44.31 -10.37
C TYR A 771 8.59 -43.64 -11.55
N GLY A 772 9.27 -42.89 -12.40
CA GLY A 772 8.57 -42.24 -13.53
C GLY A 772 9.49 -41.75 -14.64
N TYR A 773 8.96 -41.01 -15.61
CA TYR A 773 9.79 -40.34 -16.63
C TYR A 773 10.43 -39.07 -16.06
N GLY A 774 9.68 -38.32 -15.23
CA GLY A 774 10.18 -37.17 -14.48
C GLY A 774 9.67 -37.14 -13.03
N GLY A 775 10.43 -36.57 -12.09
CA GLY A 775 10.00 -36.50 -10.70
C GLY A 775 10.57 -35.36 -9.87
N GLY A 776 9.82 -34.91 -8.86
CA GLY A 776 10.29 -33.94 -7.88
C GLY A 776 10.02 -34.42 -6.45
N GLY A 777 11.06 -34.45 -5.61
CA GLY A 777 10.93 -34.97 -4.24
C GLY A 777 9.87 -34.27 -3.40
N ILE A 778 9.59 -32.99 -3.67
CA ILE A 778 8.49 -32.23 -3.05
C ILE A 778 7.36 -32.03 -4.05
N ALA A 779 7.64 -31.43 -5.20
CA ALA A 779 6.63 -31.14 -6.22
C ALA A 779 7.13 -31.28 -7.66
N TYR A 780 6.27 -31.56 -8.64
CA TYR A 780 6.69 -31.74 -10.03
C TYR A 780 6.68 -30.44 -10.87
N CYS A 781 5.49 -29.94 -11.24
CA CYS A 781 5.26 -28.80 -12.12
C CYS A 781 4.27 -27.80 -11.50
N ILE A 782 4.58 -27.29 -10.30
CA ILE A 782 3.81 -26.19 -9.72
C ILE A 782 4.43 -24.84 -10.12
N ASN A 783 3.61 -23.86 -10.51
CA ASN A 783 4.09 -22.51 -10.83
C ASN A 783 4.22 -21.60 -9.59
N GLY A 784 3.73 -22.05 -8.43
CA GLY A 784 3.86 -21.35 -7.16
C GLY A 784 5.11 -21.76 -6.37
N PRO A 785 5.40 -21.06 -5.26
CA PRO A 785 6.68 -21.20 -4.57
C PRO A 785 6.79 -22.50 -3.75
N ILE A 786 7.98 -23.12 -3.79
CA ILE A 786 8.37 -24.23 -2.89
C ILE A 786 9.41 -23.69 -1.90
N VAL A 787 9.06 -23.69 -0.62
CA VAL A 787 9.79 -22.90 0.37
C VAL A 787 10.07 -23.70 1.63
N ASN A 788 11.30 -23.69 2.11
CA ASN A 788 11.68 -24.29 3.39
C ASN A 788 11.39 -25.80 3.48
N CYS A 789 11.54 -26.53 2.37
CA CYS A 789 11.17 -27.94 2.26
C CYS A 789 12.37 -28.88 2.19
N VAL A 790 12.19 -30.14 2.59
CA VAL A 790 13.24 -31.18 2.59
C VAL A 790 12.76 -32.43 1.85
N GLY A 791 13.45 -32.78 0.76
CA GLY A 791 13.17 -33.98 -0.04
C GLY A 791 14.22 -35.07 0.19
N MET A 792 13.83 -36.19 0.80
CA MET A 792 14.64 -37.39 1.04
C MET A 792 14.14 -38.57 0.21
N VAL A 793 14.32 -38.50 -1.11
CA VAL A 793 13.73 -39.46 -2.05
C VAL A 793 14.79 -40.33 -2.74
N THR A 794 14.37 -41.50 -3.23
CA THR A 794 15.13 -42.36 -4.13
C THR A 794 14.38 -42.48 -5.45
N VAL A 795 15.08 -42.42 -6.58
CA VAL A 795 14.45 -42.45 -7.91
C VAL A 795 15.01 -43.64 -8.69
N GLU A 796 14.12 -44.53 -9.14
CA GLU A 796 14.52 -45.79 -9.78
C GLU A 796 14.37 -45.79 -11.32
N LYS A 797 13.74 -44.75 -11.90
CA LYS A 797 13.65 -44.45 -13.35
C LYS A 797 13.40 -42.94 -13.56
N GLY A 798 13.97 -42.35 -14.62
CA GLY A 798 13.64 -40.98 -15.10
C GLY A 798 14.62 -39.85 -14.73
N MET A 799 14.33 -38.64 -15.22
CA MET A 799 14.98 -37.39 -14.81
C MET A 799 14.25 -36.84 -13.57
N ALA A 800 14.82 -37.01 -12.39
CA ALA A 800 14.22 -36.52 -11.16
C ALA A 800 15.15 -35.60 -10.39
N SER A 801 14.54 -34.70 -9.61
CA SER A 801 15.21 -33.73 -8.76
C SER A 801 14.84 -33.95 -7.30
N GLY A 802 15.72 -33.48 -6.41
CA GLY A 802 15.50 -33.57 -4.99
C GLY A 802 14.29 -32.78 -4.48
N ILE A 803 13.92 -31.72 -5.21
CA ILE A 803 12.88 -30.76 -4.80
C ILE A 803 11.80 -30.57 -5.88
N SER A 804 12.18 -30.10 -7.10
CA SER A 804 11.21 -29.73 -8.15
C SER A 804 11.52 -30.23 -9.56
N GLY A 805 10.55 -30.84 -10.23
CA GLY A 805 10.73 -31.56 -11.50
C GLY A 805 10.97 -30.72 -12.76
N PHE A 806 10.13 -29.71 -13.06
CA PHE A 806 10.20 -29.03 -14.37
C PHE A 806 9.77 -27.54 -14.42
N CYS A 807 8.82 -27.07 -13.60
CA CYS A 807 8.12 -25.78 -13.85
C CYS A 807 8.22 -24.72 -12.75
N THR A 808 8.94 -24.96 -11.65
CA THR A 808 8.93 -24.02 -10.52
C THR A 808 9.88 -22.84 -10.75
N ASN A 809 9.34 -21.63 -10.73
CA ASN A 809 10.13 -20.39 -10.89
C ASN A 809 10.70 -19.85 -9.56
N ASP A 810 10.32 -20.44 -8.42
CA ASP A 810 10.68 -19.93 -7.09
C ASP A 810 10.85 -21.07 -6.06
N VAL A 811 12.09 -21.55 -5.90
CA VAL A 811 12.48 -22.52 -4.86
C VAL A 811 13.42 -21.83 -3.87
N GLN A 812 13.05 -21.81 -2.59
CA GLN A 812 13.79 -21.08 -1.56
C GLN A 812 14.04 -21.93 -0.31
N ASN A 813 15.29 -21.94 0.17
CA ASN A 813 15.71 -22.59 1.41
C ASN A 813 15.30 -24.09 1.47
N CYS A 814 15.46 -24.81 0.36
CA CYS A 814 15.09 -26.22 0.24
C CYS A 814 16.32 -27.13 0.21
N PHE A 815 16.21 -28.35 0.75
CA PHE A 815 17.34 -29.28 0.88
C PHE A 815 17.00 -30.71 0.43
N SER A 816 17.95 -31.42 -0.18
CA SER A 816 17.74 -32.80 -0.63
C SER A 816 18.96 -33.72 -0.53
N ASN A 817 18.72 -35.03 -0.53
CA ASN A 817 19.72 -36.09 -0.60
C ASN A 817 20.23 -36.39 -2.02
N MET A 818 19.70 -35.72 -3.05
CA MET A 818 20.00 -35.99 -4.47
C MET A 818 20.90 -34.97 -5.18
N ALA A 819 21.51 -34.03 -4.44
CA ALA A 819 22.18 -32.80 -4.90
C ALA A 819 23.31 -32.89 -5.96
N ASP A 820 23.55 -34.05 -6.57
CA ASP A 820 24.60 -34.28 -7.57
C ASP A 820 24.03 -34.87 -8.88
N GLY A 821 23.63 -34.02 -9.85
CA GLY A 821 23.92 -34.35 -11.27
C GLY A 821 22.87 -34.26 -12.40
N ILE A 822 21.78 -33.49 -12.32
CA ILE A 822 21.05 -32.98 -13.53
C ILE A 822 20.62 -31.52 -13.26
N ASP A 823 20.73 -30.64 -14.26
CA ASP A 823 20.65 -29.15 -14.26
C ASP A 823 19.33 -28.51 -13.74
N ILE A 824 18.53 -29.26 -12.95
CA ILE A 824 17.23 -28.84 -12.37
C ILE A 824 17.21 -29.00 -10.84
N ASP A 825 18.32 -29.40 -10.21
CA ASP A 825 18.36 -29.64 -8.77
C ASP A 825 18.47 -28.33 -7.97
N SER A 826 17.31 -27.76 -7.66
CA SER A 826 17.16 -26.47 -6.97
C SER A 826 17.30 -26.55 -5.43
N GLY A 827 17.75 -27.69 -4.89
CA GLY A 827 17.89 -27.92 -3.44
C GLY A 827 19.35 -28.07 -3.00
N GLU A 828 19.69 -27.53 -1.82
CA GLU A 828 21.02 -27.70 -1.23
C GLU A 828 21.21 -29.11 -0.63
N PRO A 829 22.44 -29.67 -0.59
CA PRO A 829 22.70 -30.95 0.07
C PRO A 829 22.31 -30.91 1.55
N ILE A 830 21.70 -31.99 2.04
CA ILE A 830 21.41 -32.13 3.48
C ILE A 830 22.71 -32.36 4.25
N ASP A 831 22.99 -31.49 5.23
CA ASP A 831 24.16 -31.50 6.09
C ASP A 831 23.80 -31.30 7.58
N ALA A 832 24.82 -31.25 8.44
CA ALA A 832 24.63 -31.05 9.87
C ALA A 832 24.06 -29.65 10.24
N ASN A 833 24.10 -28.68 9.33
CA ASN A 833 23.58 -27.32 9.53
C ASN A 833 22.14 -27.14 9.02
N THR A 834 21.61 -28.11 8.27
CA THR A 834 20.31 -27.99 7.57
C THR A 834 19.18 -27.61 8.53
N ALA A 835 19.06 -28.28 9.69
CA ALA A 835 18.05 -27.93 10.70
C ALA A 835 18.15 -26.48 11.18
N LYS A 836 19.36 -25.94 11.28
CA LYS A 836 19.60 -24.56 11.71
C LYS A 836 19.13 -23.57 10.65
N LEU A 837 19.48 -23.78 9.38
CA LEU A 837 19.08 -22.92 8.26
C LEU A 837 17.56 -22.91 8.06
N LEU A 838 16.93 -24.08 8.12
CA LEU A 838 15.47 -24.21 8.09
C LEU A 838 14.82 -23.40 9.23
N ASN A 839 15.36 -23.46 10.45
CA ASN A 839 14.84 -22.73 11.59
C ASN A 839 15.11 -21.22 11.55
N GLU A 840 16.20 -20.77 10.94
CA GLU A 840 16.45 -19.35 10.70
C GLU A 840 15.37 -18.78 9.77
N TYR A 841 15.03 -19.50 8.71
CA TYR A 841 13.92 -19.15 7.83
C TYR A 841 12.56 -19.17 8.53
N VAL A 842 12.25 -20.20 9.31
CA VAL A 842 11.00 -20.27 10.11
C VAL A 842 10.85 -19.03 11.01
N LYS A 843 11.92 -18.61 11.68
CA LYS A 843 11.93 -17.42 12.53
C LYS A 843 11.68 -16.13 11.75
N GLU A 844 12.21 -16.02 10.54
CA GLU A 844 11.93 -14.87 9.69
C GLU A 844 10.52 -14.87 9.11
N TYR A 845 10.07 -16.02 8.62
CA TYR A 845 8.75 -16.19 8.03
C TYR A 845 7.66 -15.89 9.05
N ASN A 846 7.72 -16.49 10.24
CA ASN A 846 6.73 -16.29 11.30
C ASN A 846 6.69 -14.86 11.86
N LYS A 847 7.74 -14.05 11.65
CA LYS A 847 7.72 -12.62 11.97
C LYS A 847 6.99 -11.79 10.92
N LYS A 848 7.07 -12.19 9.65
CA LYS A 848 6.60 -11.41 8.50
C LYS A 848 5.18 -11.80 8.08
N ASN A 849 4.83 -13.07 8.20
CA ASN A 849 3.60 -13.65 7.67
C ASN A 849 2.63 -14.07 8.78
N LYS A 850 1.32 -14.02 8.49
CA LYS A 850 0.24 -14.38 9.42
C LYS A 850 -0.78 -15.36 8.82
N ASP A 851 -0.53 -15.82 7.60
CA ASP A 851 -1.39 -16.75 6.85
C ASP A 851 -1.27 -18.18 7.37
N VAL A 852 -0.05 -18.65 7.60
CA VAL A 852 0.28 -19.94 8.23
C VAL A 852 1.48 -19.76 9.17
N LYS A 853 1.41 -20.34 10.37
CA LYS A 853 2.55 -20.38 11.30
C LYS A 853 3.40 -21.61 10.98
N LEU A 854 4.66 -21.39 10.60
CA LEU A 854 5.59 -22.47 10.30
C LEU A 854 6.15 -23.08 11.59
N LEU A 855 6.29 -24.40 11.60
CA LEU A 855 6.86 -25.14 12.72
C LEU A 855 8.38 -25.22 12.64
N GLU A 856 9.04 -25.27 13.79
CA GLU A 856 10.47 -25.45 13.89
C GLU A 856 10.88 -26.87 13.45
N TRP A 857 12.09 -26.99 12.92
CA TRP A 857 12.70 -28.26 12.54
C TRP A 857 13.60 -28.79 13.66
N ALA A 858 13.56 -30.09 13.89
CA ALA A 858 14.48 -30.80 14.77
C ALA A 858 15.15 -31.95 14.02
N LEU A 859 16.31 -32.38 14.53
CA LEU A 859 17.07 -33.50 14.00
C LEU A 859 17.24 -34.54 15.11
N ASP A 860 16.80 -35.77 14.87
CA ASP A 860 17.06 -36.91 15.75
C ASP A 860 17.79 -38.04 15.01
N LYS A 861 17.88 -39.21 15.66
CA LYS A 861 18.50 -40.42 15.10
C LYS A 861 17.81 -40.97 13.84
N ASN A 862 16.58 -40.55 13.57
CA ASN A 862 15.76 -40.98 12.44
C ASN A 862 15.70 -39.93 11.32
N GLY A 863 16.32 -38.76 11.51
CA GLY A 863 16.41 -37.69 10.51
C GLY A 863 15.72 -36.39 10.93
N LEU A 864 15.52 -35.51 9.95
CA LEU A 864 14.84 -34.23 10.13
C LEU A 864 13.33 -34.42 10.30
N TYR A 865 12.72 -33.67 11.22
CA TYR A 865 11.28 -33.66 11.42
C TYR A 865 10.79 -32.29 11.90
N LEU A 866 9.50 -32.03 11.71
CA LEU A 866 8.82 -30.83 12.21
C LEU A 866 8.38 -31.03 13.66
N VAL A 867 8.68 -30.05 14.51
CA VAL A 867 8.28 -30.05 15.92
C VAL A 867 6.79 -29.75 16.02
N LYS A 868 6.03 -30.69 16.58
CA LYS A 868 4.58 -30.56 16.79
C LYS A 868 4.26 -29.35 17.68
N GLU A 869 3.20 -28.64 17.36
CA GLU A 869 2.65 -27.61 18.23
C GLU A 869 1.85 -28.28 19.37
N GLU A 870 2.30 -28.13 20.62
CA GLU A 870 1.61 -28.65 21.82
C GLU A 870 0.32 -27.90 22.16
#